data_AF-A0AAW3GPR9-F1
#
_entry.id   AF-A0AAW3GPR9-F1
#
_cell.length_a   1.000
_cell.length_b   1.000
_cell.length_c   1.000
_cell.angle_alpha   90.00
_cell.angle_beta   90.00
_cell.angle_gamma   90.00
#
_symmetry.space_group_name_H-M   'P 1'
#
loop_
_entity.id
_entity.type
_entity.pdbx_description
1 polymer ?
#
loop_
_entity_poly.entity_id
_entity_poly.type
_entity_poly.pdbx_seq_one_letter_code
_entity_poly.pdbx_strand_id
1 'polypeptide(L)'
;MAEKTWEESVQYAKSRSILDVAADLNMELYRQGKEYRWKEHDSFVITPSNNLWNWFSKENVGGDVIELVQTIKEVDFKQAVAYLNDGEFKQVVAPPQLPKETFRYYLAPYEQPFNEARRYLKEERGLSDDTIDFFYDKGVLAQANAKVGDAIEPVLVFKNLDENGQVVGASLQGLVANPDKYFGRGYLKQIMKNSQPYNGMHVDIGTPNRLVFTESSIDLMSYYELHKDSLSDVRLVSLEGLKTGTMGRHLVQLEAEMKGRSVSSSWDAEKLAHGLDEAVSRGYFKDDKNSQLLTLAVDNDPKGQQLIKGLRDKGIAVIDATPPKQEDQSKMDWNDYLKHEKVQDLLGQVEELGQTAYFWVTEEDIGQPREIVSQLDNWFSSGKVDENYTSERFELTTGDNTYMIEFKDGNQSLQNMEDYVQYISEQIKTEGVGSVQSELEMTISDFNQVKEAITKAMDSQIDELSIAFSQQEKSLDDYQKTGLGSEQQKNERTSQRKGSLQPEAEGSTSPVLETSTFDRSVTSRPTRSSHYLKFTIKDGFKSRKTRVEKSIDAYHLGKLNRRGYDLQEAAQFYLTELANSTIHYFTMDGSLVQVNFLESNFMHLTGLKIVGEGATPESILHDFARGGELSYEDIRLKNTESPFDKIKVLPDLETVLQTDSFYFDQLQNISRYEGRFDSLIKADDSDLMVLFRMNTEDGTVPVSVFKARQILRDELKGTRKNEILGIFRERDGQIEQIAVNSSYVKDGGQEMLRLLQTNSVQEGVSSPKPAMTKAPLSPKSKIKEAIQRQAKQALTDLTVSSAEKNKGFDYHKASAYELSQQAIQDIKAFTESPEDLKAYLDFMSRFPQLSPRNAALIQAQWPGANAVATFKQWQELGKALDLGDAEVMASKRTYTNKRTGESKEVVDHNLSVKAGEKSQITLFRPVMVAMIPVLDDKGKQVINQKGNPKFKPLSQATPDEKALVKAQKLKVSHFQDVDVKGNRKFMTYKVFELSQTTLKPESYPKAMPNRHYDFNLDQVKTKEVLQGLQDYANYIKVSIATDGQNGQDKQLGNAKGAFYPLEQKILLNPSNTQGEKISTTIHELAHATLHNPQLTQGKQNDLTKPQKELEAEMTSYLVSKHFGLDTAEKAIPYMAKWTNQLKEMTEEDLSTAMTRVHKTVARMVSSVETYTKPYALKKSQTRPQAPVKKPPKGRKL
;
A
#
# COMPACT_ATOMS: atom_id res chain seq x y z
N MET A 1 23.22 -48.21 -0.35
CA MET A 1 21.94 -47.66 0.10
C MET A 1 21.64 -46.45 -0.78
N ALA A 2 20.40 -46.22 -1.18
CA ALA A 2 20.08 -45.01 -1.95
C ALA A 2 20.10 -43.79 -1.03
N GLU A 3 20.70 -42.69 -1.48
CA GLU A 3 20.62 -41.42 -0.76
C GLU A 3 19.18 -40.88 -0.84
N LYS A 4 18.61 -40.53 0.32
CA LYS A 4 17.33 -39.82 0.38
C LYS A 4 17.49 -38.47 -0.30
N THR A 5 16.50 -38.02 -1.07
CA THR A 5 16.48 -36.61 -1.52
C THR A 5 16.32 -35.66 -0.33
N TRP A 6 16.63 -34.38 -0.51
CA TRP A 6 16.47 -33.37 0.54
C TRP A 6 15.02 -33.28 1.03
N GLU A 7 14.06 -33.31 0.09
CA GLU A 7 12.62 -33.23 0.40
C GLU A 7 12.13 -34.48 1.14
N GLU A 8 12.56 -35.69 0.73
CA GLU A 8 12.29 -36.93 1.47
C GLU A 8 12.92 -36.92 2.86
N SER A 9 14.08 -36.29 3.03
CA SER A 9 14.73 -36.14 4.33
C SER A 9 13.92 -35.21 5.24
N VAL A 10 13.45 -34.07 4.73
CA VAL A 10 12.56 -33.16 5.47
C VAL A 10 11.23 -33.86 5.84
N GLN A 11 10.62 -34.60 4.92
CA GLN A 11 9.36 -35.30 5.18
C GLN A 11 9.54 -36.49 6.14
N TYR A 12 10.65 -37.22 6.05
CA TYR A 12 11.02 -38.24 7.03
C TYR A 12 11.18 -37.63 8.43
N ALA A 13 11.87 -36.48 8.52
CA ALA A 13 12.07 -35.76 9.78
C ALA A 13 10.73 -35.30 10.40
N LYS A 14 9.82 -34.69 9.62
CA LYS A 14 8.47 -34.31 10.09
C LYS A 14 7.58 -35.49 10.47
N SER A 15 7.79 -36.67 9.87
CA SER A 15 6.97 -37.86 10.11
C SER A 15 7.43 -38.73 11.28
N ARG A 16 8.58 -38.44 11.91
CA ARG A 16 8.99 -39.10 13.15
C ARG A 16 7.98 -38.82 14.28
N SER A 17 7.79 -39.78 15.18
CA SER A 17 7.00 -39.58 16.41
C SER A 17 7.67 -38.51 17.28
N ILE A 18 6.93 -37.47 17.63
CA ILE A 18 7.41 -36.38 18.48
C ILE A 18 7.78 -36.87 19.90
N LEU A 19 7.13 -37.94 20.39
CA LEU A 19 7.48 -38.56 21.67
C LEU A 19 8.78 -39.34 21.59
N ASP A 20 9.03 -40.04 20.48
CA ASP A 20 10.25 -40.80 20.27
C ASP A 20 11.44 -39.84 20.13
N VAL A 21 11.25 -38.72 19.42
CA VAL A 21 12.26 -37.67 19.29
C VAL A 21 12.49 -36.94 20.61
N ALA A 22 11.44 -36.65 21.40
CA ALA A 22 11.63 -36.11 22.76
C ALA A 22 12.43 -37.07 23.66
N ALA A 23 12.22 -38.39 23.53
CA ALA A 23 13.03 -39.40 24.22
C ALA A 23 14.48 -39.43 23.71
N ASP A 24 14.72 -39.38 22.40
CA ASP A 24 16.08 -39.26 21.81
C ASP A 24 16.80 -37.98 22.29
N LEU A 25 16.05 -36.91 22.56
CA LEU A 25 16.57 -35.65 23.11
C LEU A 25 16.84 -35.70 24.63
N ASN A 26 16.57 -36.83 25.29
CA ASN A 26 16.60 -37.07 26.75
C ASN A 26 15.59 -36.23 27.58
N MET A 27 14.43 -35.88 27.01
CA MET A 27 13.39 -35.14 27.73
C MET A 27 12.59 -36.07 28.65
N GLU A 28 12.66 -35.88 29.97
CA GLU A 28 11.85 -36.66 30.91
C GLU A 28 10.37 -36.22 30.88
N LEU A 29 9.55 -36.92 30.09
CA LEU A 29 8.12 -36.64 29.99
C LEU A 29 7.28 -37.37 31.05
N TYR A 30 6.25 -36.70 31.56
CA TYR A 30 5.15 -37.32 32.32
C TYR A 30 3.81 -37.09 31.60
N ARG A 31 2.92 -38.07 31.68
CA ARG A 31 1.64 -38.03 30.97
C ARG A 31 0.58 -37.31 31.80
N GLN A 32 -0.12 -36.34 31.20
CA GLN A 32 -1.28 -35.67 31.80
C GLN A 32 -2.47 -35.78 30.83
N GLY A 33 -3.36 -36.74 31.11
CA GLY A 33 -4.52 -37.00 30.25
C GLY A 33 -4.16 -37.56 28.87
N LYS A 34 -4.43 -36.78 27.81
CA LYS A 34 -4.09 -37.12 26.42
C LYS A 34 -2.74 -36.53 25.96
N GLU A 35 -2.14 -35.69 26.78
CA GLU A 35 -0.92 -34.93 26.46
C GLU A 35 0.23 -35.37 27.36
N TYR A 36 1.44 -34.93 27.00
CA TYR A 36 2.66 -35.18 27.75
C TYR A 36 3.30 -33.85 28.12
N ARG A 37 3.76 -33.71 29.36
CA ARG A 37 4.51 -32.55 29.85
C ARG A 37 5.94 -32.94 30.18
N TRP A 38 6.89 -32.03 30.00
CA TRP A 38 8.29 -32.26 30.38
C TRP A 38 8.49 -31.89 31.85
N LYS A 39 9.02 -32.80 32.67
CA LYS A 39 9.21 -32.60 34.13
C LYS A 39 10.06 -31.38 34.50
N GLU A 40 10.99 -30.98 33.64
CA GLU A 40 11.87 -29.83 33.87
C GLU A 40 11.17 -28.51 33.49
N HIS A 41 10.13 -28.58 32.67
CA HIS A 41 9.38 -27.45 32.16
C HIS A 41 7.89 -27.80 32.05
N ASP A 42 7.15 -27.74 33.17
CA ASP A 42 5.73 -28.12 33.24
C ASP A 42 4.81 -27.39 32.24
N SER A 43 5.22 -26.23 31.72
CA SER A 43 4.51 -25.47 30.67
C SER A 43 4.76 -26.00 29.24
N PHE A 44 5.73 -26.89 29.05
CA PHE A 44 6.04 -27.56 27.80
C PHE A 44 5.08 -28.74 27.62
N VAL A 45 4.21 -28.67 26.60
CA VAL A 45 3.18 -29.66 26.31
C VAL A 45 3.42 -30.24 24.92
N ILE A 46 3.52 -31.57 24.86
CA ILE A 46 3.52 -32.34 23.62
C ILE A 46 2.13 -32.97 23.45
N THR A 47 1.56 -32.77 22.26
CA THR A 47 0.25 -33.30 21.86
C THR A 47 0.47 -34.37 20.79
N PRO A 48 0.54 -35.67 21.13
CA PRO A 48 0.98 -36.69 20.17
C PRO A 48 0.01 -36.93 19.01
N SER A 49 -1.27 -36.56 19.18
CA SER A 49 -2.33 -36.79 18.18
C SER A 49 -2.21 -35.96 16.91
N ASN A 50 -1.50 -34.83 16.96
CA ASN A 50 -1.18 -33.99 15.80
C ASN A 50 0.35 -33.86 15.57
N ASN A 51 1.16 -34.57 16.35
CA ASN A 51 2.62 -34.56 16.29
C ASN A 51 3.25 -33.17 16.53
N LEU A 52 2.59 -32.33 17.34
CA LEU A 52 3.03 -30.97 17.67
C LEU A 52 3.36 -30.81 19.15
N TRP A 53 4.11 -29.76 19.47
CA TRP A 53 4.39 -29.30 20.83
C TRP A 53 4.15 -27.79 20.95
N ASN A 54 3.89 -27.33 22.17
CA ASN A 54 3.75 -25.92 22.53
C ASN A 54 4.37 -25.68 23.91
N TRP A 55 5.05 -24.56 24.11
CA TRP A 55 5.69 -24.21 25.37
C TRP A 55 5.03 -22.96 25.96
N PHE A 56 3.96 -23.16 26.72
CA PHE A 56 3.04 -22.09 27.16
C PHE A 56 3.64 -21.00 28.08
N SER A 57 4.91 -21.10 28.49
CA SER A 57 5.65 -20.02 29.17
C SER A 57 6.52 -19.14 28.24
N LYS A 58 6.58 -19.50 26.94
CA LYS A 58 7.23 -18.78 25.85
C LYS A 58 6.20 -18.53 24.74
N GLU A 59 5.77 -17.29 24.56
CA GLU A 59 4.72 -16.95 23.59
C GLU A 59 5.09 -17.37 22.16
N ASN A 60 4.14 -17.99 21.44
CA ASN A 60 4.30 -18.50 20.08
C ASN A 60 5.49 -19.48 19.86
N VAL A 61 6.03 -20.08 20.93
CA VAL A 61 7.05 -21.14 20.82
C VAL A 61 6.38 -22.51 20.86
N GLY A 62 6.30 -23.13 19.69
CA GLY A 62 5.70 -24.43 19.43
C GLY A 62 5.84 -24.78 17.96
N GLY A 63 5.58 -26.02 17.59
CA GLY A 63 5.79 -26.47 16.22
C GLY A 63 5.77 -27.98 16.04
N ASP A 64 6.33 -28.43 14.93
CA ASP A 64 6.55 -29.84 14.63
C ASP A 64 7.89 -30.37 15.16
N VAL A 65 8.23 -31.59 14.75
CA VAL A 65 9.37 -32.36 15.22
C VAL A 65 10.72 -31.76 14.80
N ILE A 66 10.79 -31.05 13.67
CA ILE A 66 11.99 -30.32 13.27
C ILE A 66 12.17 -29.12 14.18
N GLU A 67 11.10 -28.35 14.39
CA GLU A 67 11.09 -27.16 15.25
C GLU A 67 11.38 -27.51 16.72
N LEU A 68 10.98 -28.72 17.16
CA LEU A 68 11.39 -29.30 18.44
C LEU A 68 12.91 -29.46 18.53
N VAL A 69 13.54 -30.11 17.55
CA VAL A 69 15.01 -30.32 17.56
C VAL A 69 15.76 -28.99 17.44
N GLN A 70 15.30 -28.07 16.57
CA GLN A 70 15.87 -26.74 16.46
C GLN A 70 15.83 -25.98 17.79
N THR A 71 14.71 -26.05 18.53
CA THR A 71 14.57 -25.33 19.81
C THR A 71 15.32 -25.99 20.96
N ILE A 72 15.35 -27.33 21.03
CA ILE A 72 15.97 -28.08 22.14
C ILE A 72 17.49 -28.23 21.96
N LYS A 73 18.01 -28.14 20.73
CA LYS A 73 19.45 -28.24 20.45
C LYS A 73 20.09 -26.96 19.88
N GLU A 74 19.31 -25.88 19.73
CA GLU A 74 19.75 -24.57 19.20
C GLU A 74 20.46 -24.65 17.83
N VAL A 75 19.92 -25.49 16.94
CA VAL A 75 20.49 -25.79 15.61
C VAL A 75 19.67 -25.23 14.45
N ASP A 76 20.30 -25.06 13.29
CA ASP A 76 19.60 -24.62 12.08
C ASP A 76 18.67 -25.73 11.51
N PHE A 77 17.76 -25.33 10.61
CA PHE A 77 16.79 -26.24 9.99
C PHE A 77 17.45 -27.42 9.27
N LYS A 78 18.62 -27.22 8.64
CA LYS A 78 19.31 -28.29 7.93
C LYS A 78 19.96 -29.29 8.90
N GLN A 79 20.57 -28.78 9.96
CA GLN A 79 21.16 -29.58 11.03
C GLN A 79 20.11 -30.41 11.78
N ALA A 80 18.94 -29.82 12.08
CA ALA A 80 17.81 -30.53 12.69
C ALA A 80 17.26 -31.65 11.78
N VAL A 81 17.08 -31.37 10.48
CA VAL A 81 16.66 -32.39 9.50
C VAL A 81 17.70 -33.50 9.37
N ALA A 82 19.00 -33.18 9.35
CA ALA A 82 20.08 -34.17 9.32
C ALA A 82 20.05 -35.08 10.56
N TYR A 83 19.98 -34.49 11.77
CA TYR A 83 19.85 -35.24 13.03
C TYR A 83 18.63 -36.17 13.02
N LEU A 84 17.47 -35.69 12.58
CA LEU A 84 16.24 -36.48 12.51
C LEU A 84 16.30 -37.62 11.47
N ASN A 85 17.19 -37.54 10.48
CA ASN A 85 17.38 -38.58 9.47
C ASN A 85 18.45 -39.61 9.83
N ASP A 86 19.55 -39.14 10.41
CA ASP A 86 20.80 -39.89 10.55
C ASP A 86 21.15 -40.24 12.00
N GLY A 87 20.47 -39.64 12.98
CA GLY A 87 20.67 -39.86 14.43
C GLY A 87 21.86 -39.13 15.04
N GLU A 88 22.72 -38.52 14.22
CA GLU A 88 23.95 -37.82 14.65
C GLU A 88 24.04 -36.40 14.10
N PHE A 89 24.53 -35.47 14.92
CA PHE A 89 24.92 -34.13 14.47
C PHE A 89 26.25 -34.19 13.71
N LYS A 90 26.18 -34.32 12.39
CA LYS A 90 27.36 -34.28 11.51
C LYS A 90 27.98 -32.88 11.52
N GLN A 91 29.15 -32.73 12.17
CA GLN A 91 29.97 -31.53 12.04
C GLN A 91 30.42 -31.35 10.59
N VAL A 92 29.91 -30.30 9.93
CA VAL A 92 30.37 -29.91 8.59
C VAL A 92 31.60 -29.03 8.74
N VAL A 93 32.76 -29.53 8.33
CA VAL A 93 33.95 -28.69 8.11
C VAL A 93 33.63 -27.74 6.95
N ALA A 94 33.63 -26.43 7.24
CA ALA A 94 33.27 -25.42 6.25
C ALA A 94 34.23 -25.44 5.04
N PRO A 95 33.73 -25.18 3.81
CA PRO A 95 34.60 -24.94 2.66
C PRO A 95 35.48 -23.70 2.91
N PRO A 96 36.65 -23.58 2.26
CA PRO A 96 37.51 -22.42 2.43
C PRO A 96 36.75 -21.15 2.06
N GLN A 97 36.51 -20.27 3.04
CA GLN A 97 35.85 -19.01 2.78
C GLN A 97 36.74 -18.19 1.84
N LEU A 98 36.18 -17.75 0.71
CA LEU A 98 36.73 -16.59 0.00
C LEU A 98 36.79 -15.45 1.02
N PRO A 99 37.96 -14.78 1.20
CA PRO A 99 38.11 -13.77 2.23
C PRO A 99 37.04 -12.68 2.03
N LYS A 100 36.16 -12.55 3.03
CA LYS A 100 35.08 -11.58 3.03
C LYS A 100 35.69 -10.18 2.84
N GLU A 101 35.25 -9.47 1.81
CA GLU A 101 35.76 -8.12 1.51
C GLU A 101 35.69 -7.26 2.78
N THR A 102 36.83 -6.68 3.16
CA THR A 102 36.94 -5.82 4.33
C THR A 102 36.01 -4.61 4.18
N PHE A 103 35.43 -4.15 5.29
CA PHE A 103 34.64 -2.92 5.27
C PHE A 103 35.45 -1.76 4.68
N ARG A 104 34.81 -0.95 3.84
CA ARG A 104 35.35 0.30 3.33
C ARG A 104 34.32 1.38 3.56
N TYR A 105 34.69 2.40 4.32
CA TYR A 105 33.85 3.58 4.52
C TYR A 105 33.83 4.45 3.25
N TYR A 106 33.03 4.04 2.26
CA TYR A 106 32.96 4.68 0.95
C TYR A 106 32.28 6.06 0.95
N LEU A 107 31.68 6.47 2.07
CA LEU A 107 31.06 7.79 2.21
C LEU A 107 32.04 8.91 2.61
N ALA A 108 33.27 8.60 3.03
CA ALA A 108 34.25 9.63 3.41
C ALA A 108 34.46 10.76 2.37
N PRO A 109 34.54 10.50 1.05
CA PRO A 109 34.67 11.57 0.04
C PRO A 109 33.38 12.36 -0.21
N TYR A 110 32.26 11.93 0.38
CA TYR A 110 30.92 12.50 0.22
C TYR A 110 30.36 13.03 1.54
N GLU A 111 31.18 13.07 2.60
CA GLU A 111 30.84 13.77 3.84
C GLU A 111 30.58 15.26 3.55
N GLN A 112 29.66 15.85 4.30
CA GLN A 112 29.19 17.23 4.18
C GLN A 112 29.39 17.95 5.53
N PRO A 113 29.41 19.29 5.56
CA PRO A 113 29.33 20.04 6.81
C PRO A 113 28.14 19.56 7.67
N PHE A 114 28.36 19.37 8.97
CA PHE A 114 27.44 18.66 9.87
C PHE A 114 26.15 19.43 10.25
N ASN A 115 25.82 20.48 9.50
CA ASN A 115 24.81 21.47 9.88
C ASN A 115 23.39 20.89 9.88
N GLU A 116 23.02 20.10 8.86
CA GLU A 116 21.69 19.50 8.75
C GLU A 116 21.53 18.34 9.74
N ALA A 117 22.59 17.58 9.97
CA ALA A 117 22.62 16.50 10.94
C ALA A 117 22.54 17.01 12.40
N ARG A 118 23.29 18.07 12.74
CA ARG A 118 23.14 18.77 14.04
C ARG A 118 21.73 19.30 14.20
N ARG A 119 21.21 20.00 13.18
CA ARG A 119 19.85 20.54 13.19
C ARG A 119 18.81 19.45 13.45
N TYR A 120 18.86 18.34 12.73
CA TYR A 120 17.97 17.19 12.93
C TYR A 120 18.09 16.59 14.35
N LEU A 121 19.31 16.44 14.88
CA LEU A 121 19.53 15.91 16.23
C LEU A 121 19.02 16.86 17.33
N LYS A 122 19.11 18.18 17.13
CA LYS A 122 18.61 19.20 18.04
C LYS A 122 17.09 19.39 17.91
N GLU A 123 16.63 19.87 16.75
CA GLU A 123 15.25 20.30 16.48
C GLU A 123 14.23 19.16 16.26
N GLU A 124 14.65 17.95 15.90
CA GLU A 124 13.73 16.82 15.66
C GLU A 124 13.94 15.66 16.65
N ARG A 125 15.13 15.57 17.29
CA ARG A 125 15.46 14.52 18.28
C ARG A 125 15.68 15.01 19.71
N GLY A 126 15.84 16.31 19.92
CA GLY A 126 15.83 16.92 21.26
C GLY A 126 17.09 16.66 22.05
N LEU A 127 18.24 16.62 21.37
CA LEU A 127 19.55 16.47 21.99
C LEU A 127 20.20 17.85 22.11
N SER A 128 20.78 18.16 23.28
CA SER A 128 21.58 19.38 23.49
C SER A 128 22.82 19.41 22.58
N ASP A 129 23.32 20.61 22.29
CA ASP A 129 24.58 20.74 21.54
C ASP A 129 25.75 20.06 22.26
N ASP A 130 25.83 20.13 23.59
CA ASP A 130 26.83 19.39 24.40
C ASP A 130 26.82 17.88 24.12
N THR A 131 25.63 17.28 24.03
CA THR A 131 25.48 15.87 23.71
C THR A 131 25.84 15.59 22.25
N ILE A 132 25.41 16.45 21.31
CA ILE A 132 25.76 16.29 19.89
C ILE A 132 27.28 16.39 19.69
N ASP A 133 27.92 17.36 20.34
CA ASP A 133 29.37 17.61 20.31
C ASP A 133 30.14 16.45 20.93
N PHE A 134 29.71 15.92 22.09
CA PHE A 134 30.31 14.74 22.70
C PHE A 134 30.37 13.55 21.72
N PHE A 135 29.27 13.25 21.00
CA PHE A 135 29.26 12.15 20.02
C PHE A 135 30.00 12.51 18.71
N TYR A 136 30.01 13.78 18.31
CA TYR A 136 30.74 14.25 17.13
C TYR A 136 32.26 14.18 17.34
N ASP A 137 32.75 14.66 18.49
CA ASP A 137 34.16 14.68 18.89
C ASP A 137 34.72 13.27 19.17
N LYS A 138 33.87 12.34 19.59
CA LYS A 138 34.19 10.89 19.64
C LYS A 138 34.37 10.28 18.24
N GLY A 139 34.13 11.04 17.16
CA GLY A 139 34.28 10.61 15.77
C GLY A 139 33.20 9.64 15.29
N VAL A 140 32.13 9.43 16.08
CA VAL A 140 31.08 8.45 15.76
C VAL A 140 29.94 9.04 14.92
N LEU A 141 29.92 10.35 14.66
CA LEU A 141 28.93 11.00 13.79
C LEU A 141 29.58 11.54 12.50
N ALA A 142 28.80 11.58 11.42
CA ALA A 142 29.07 12.40 10.24
C ALA A 142 27.77 12.70 9.47
N GLN A 143 27.81 13.72 8.62
CA GLN A 143 26.77 13.96 7.62
C GLN A 143 27.34 13.58 6.25
N ALA A 144 26.57 12.90 5.41
CA ALA A 144 27.02 12.55 4.05
C ALA A 144 25.86 12.57 3.05
N ASN A 145 26.20 12.69 1.76
CA ASN A 145 25.26 12.46 0.67
C ASN A 145 25.36 11.00 0.20
N ALA A 146 24.43 10.15 0.64
CA ALA A 146 24.43 8.72 0.32
C ALA A 146 23.60 8.42 -0.92
N LYS A 147 24.12 7.59 -1.83
CA LYS A 147 23.35 7.04 -2.94
C LYS A 147 22.50 5.86 -2.45
N VAL A 148 21.17 6.01 -2.52
CA VAL A 148 20.18 5.02 -2.08
C VAL A 148 19.28 4.65 -3.25
N GLY A 149 19.58 3.51 -3.88
CA GLY A 149 19.03 3.15 -5.17
C GLY A 149 19.51 4.12 -6.24
N ASP A 150 18.57 4.74 -6.94
CA ASP A 150 18.86 5.73 -8.01
C ASP A 150 18.95 7.18 -7.50
N ALA A 151 18.60 7.44 -6.23
CA ALA A 151 18.60 8.79 -5.64
C ALA A 151 19.83 9.06 -4.76
N ILE A 152 20.17 10.34 -4.60
CA ILE A 152 21.11 10.81 -3.56
C ILE A 152 20.28 11.42 -2.43
N GLU A 153 20.54 11.02 -1.19
CA GLU A 153 19.86 11.54 0.00
C GLU A 153 20.87 12.03 1.05
N PRO A 154 20.59 13.15 1.73
CA PRO A 154 21.38 13.59 2.87
C PRO A 154 21.08 12.69 4.08
N VAL A 155 22.15 12.13 4.67
CA VAL A 155 22.07 11.19 5.78
C VAL A 155 22.98 11.59 6.93
N LEU A 156 22.50 11.35 8.15
CA LEU A 156 23.33 11.17 9.33
C LEU A 156 23.93 9.76 9.29
N VAL A 157 25.24 9.69 9.50
CA VAL A 157 26.03 8.46 9.57
C VAL A 157 26.44 8.24 11.02
N PHE A 158 26.04 7.11 11.59
CA PHE A 158 26.57 6.60 12.85
C PHE A 158 27.71 5.63 12.51
N LYS A 159 28.94 5.98 12.88
CA LYS A 159 30.16 5.21 12.62
C LYS A 159 30.42 4.23 13.76
N ASN A 160 30.82 3.01 13.40
CA ASN A 160 31.23 1.97 14.33
C ASN A 160 32.77 1.91 14.27
N LEU A 161 33.45 2.20 15.38
CA LEU A 161 34.91 2.29 15.45
C LEU A 161 35.53 1.00 16.02
N ASP A 162 36.83 0.78 15.80
CA ASP A 162 37.62 -0.27 16.47
C ASP A 162 38.48 0.30 17.62
N GLU A 163 39.26 -0.58 18.29
CA GLU A 163 40.23 -0.21 19.35
C GLU A 163 41.25 0.87 18.91
N ASN A 164 41.41 1.11 17.61
CA ASN A 164 42.33 2.09 17.03
C ASN A 164 41.62 3.35 16.50
N GLY A 165 40.30 3.49 16.68
CA GLY A 165 39.50 4.57 16.13
C GLY A 165 39.22 4.47 14.62
N GLN A 166 39.46 3.33 13.98
CA GLN A 166 39.19 3.14 12.56
C GLN A 166 37.72 2.78 12.33
N VAL A 167 37.09 3.36 11.31
CA VAL A 167 35.69 3.06 10.95
C VAL A 167 35.59 1.64 10.36
N VAL A 168 35.02 0.71 11.13
CA VAL A 168 34.85 -0.71 10.77
C VAL A 168 33.42 -1.09 10.40
N GLY A 169 32.48 -0.17 10.58
CA GLY A 169 31.11 -0.27 10.11
C GLY A 169 30.41 1.09 10.21
N ALA A 170 29.19 1.19 9.69
CA ALA A 170 28.33 2.34 9.96
C ALA A 170 26.86 2.04 9.65
N SER A 171 25.96 2.79 10.28
CA SER A 171 24.54 2.85 9.93
C SER A 171 24.12 4.27 9.50
N LEU A 172 23.04 4.34 8.72
CA LEU A 172 22.57 5.53 8.03
C LEU A 172 21.14 5.86 8.47
N GLN A 173 20.91 7.11 8.82
CA GLN A 173 19.61 7.70 9.15
C GLN A 173 19.35 8.86 8.18
N GLY A 174 18.24 8.82 7.44
CA GLY A 174 17.84 9.91 6.54
C GLY A 174 17.53 11.19 7.33
N LEU A 175 17.95 12.35 6.80
CA LEU A 175 17.68 13.66 7.39
C LEU A 175 16.37 14.30 6.91
N VAL A 176 15.84 13.85 5.76
CA VAL A 176 14.58 14.35 5.18
C VAL A 176 13.51 13.28 5.31
N ALA A 177 12.35 13.65 5.84
CA ALA A 177 11.19 12.78 5.93
C ALA A 177 10.66 12.45 4.53
N ASN A 178 10.48 11.16 4.24
CA ASN A 178 9.86 10.69 3.02
C ASN A 178 8.98 9.47 3.32
N PRO A 179 7.77 9.67 3.91
CA PRO A 179 6.89 8.59 4.33
C PRO A 179 6.42 7.69 3.17
N ASP A 180 6.31 8.24 1.96
CA ASP A 180 5.91 7.51 0.76
C ASP A 180 7.01 6.54 0.29
N LYS A 181 8.29 6.90 0.47
CA LYS A 181 9.44 6.04 0.15
C LYS A 181 9.81 5.07 1.28
N TYR A 182 9.63 5.50 2.53
CA TYR A 182 10.04 4.75 3.74
C TYR A 182 8.84 4.45 4.65
N PHE A 183 7.85 3.75 4.08
CA PHE A 183 6.58 3.43 4.74
C PHE A 183 6.79 2.77 6.12
N GLY A 184 6.02 3.22 7.12
CA GLY A 184 6.11 2.77 8.51
C GLY A 184 7.35 3.23 9.29
N ARG A 185 8.36 3.85 8.64
CA ARG A 185 9.58 4.37 9.29
C ARG A 185 9.79 5.88 9.12
N GLY A 186 9.13 6.49 8.13
CA GLY A 186 9.21 7.93 7.81
C GLY A 186 10.53 8.38 7.15
N TYR A 187 11.63 7.70 7.46
CA TYR A 187 12.99 8.03 7.03
C TYR A 187 13.76 6.79 6.60
N LEU A 188 14.84 6.99 5.83
CA LEU A 188 15.85 5.96 5.58
C LEU A 188 16.44 5.46 6.91
N LYS A 189 16.50 4.13 7.07
CA LYS A 189 17.27 3.44 8.12
C LYS A 189 17.98 2.23 7.50
N GLN A 190 19.32 2.25 7.43
CA GLN A 190 20.11 1.21 6.73
C GLN A 190 21.51 1.00 7.35
N ILE A 191 21.99 -0.24 7.43
CA ILE A 191 23.40 -0.55 7.76
C ILE A 191 24.24 -0.58 6.48
N MET A 192 25.44 0.02 6.49
CA MET A 192 26.34 0.03 5.34
C MET A 192 26.86 -1.38 5.01
N LYS A 193 26.96 -1.69 3.71
CA LYS A 193 27.42 -3.01 3.22
C LYS A 193 28.82 -3.34 3.76
N ASN A 194 29.03 -4.62 4.08
CA ASN A 194 30.26 -5.18 4.65
C ASN A 194 30.68 -4.64 6.03
N SER A 195 29.83 -3.86 6.73
CA SER A 195 30.11 -3.45 8.13
C SER A 195 30.43 -4.66 9.00
N GLN A 196 31.43 -4.54 9.87
CA GLN A 196 31.76 -5.62 10.80
C GLN A 196 30.57 -5.92 11.73
N PRO A 197 30.12 -7.19 11.82
CA PRO A 197 28.94 -7.53 12.58
C PRO A 197 29.16 -7.32 14.08
N TYR A 198 28.06 -7.17 14.82
CA TYR A 198 28.02 -7.11 16.29
C TYR A 198 28.78 -5.93 16.93
N ASN A 199 29.18 -4.90 16.16
CA ASN A 199 29.81 -3.71 16.74
C ASN A 199 28.78 -2.74 17.30
N GLY A 200 27.90 -2.22 16.45
CA GLY A 200 27.06 -1.05 16.77
C GLY A 200 27.86 0.23 17.01
N MET A 201 27.16 1.36 17.04
CA MET A 201 27.73 2.61 17.52
C MET A 201 27.97 2.48 19.03
N HIS A 202 29.15 2.85 19.50
CA HIS A 202 29.48 2.83 20.92
C HIS A 202 30.43 3.96 21.30
N VAL A 203 30.41 4.37 22.57
CA VAL A 203 31.29 5.39 23.14
C VAL A 203 31.65 5.06 24.57
N ASP A 204 32.87 5.43 24.96
CA ASP A 204 33.38 5.24 26.32
C ASP A 204 33.34 6.53 27.13
N ILE A 205 32.87 6.42 28.37
CA ILE A 205 32.81 7.48 29.37
C ILE A 205 33.68 7.03 30.55
N GLY A 206 34.70 7.83 30.90
CA GLY A 206 35.69 7.44 31.90
C GLY A 206 36.54 6.24 31.44
N THR A 207 36.87 5.34 32.37
CA THR A 207 37.49 4.05 32.08
C THR A 207 36.42 2.96 32.19
N PRO A 208 35.89 2.42 31.09
CA PRO A 208 34.71 1.56 31.16
C PRO A 208 34.98 0.32 32.03
N ASN A 209 34.05 0.06 32.96
CA ASN A 209 34.02 -1.15 33.79
C ASN A 209 32.65 -1.86 33.75
N ARG A 210 31.67 -1.28 33.04
CA ARG A 210 30.31 -1.80 32.82
C ARG A 210 29.77 -1.38 31.45
N LEU A 211 28.67 -2.01 31.03
CA LEU A 211 28.04 -1.84 29.71
C LEU A 211 26.59 -1.40 29.86
N VAL A 212 26.20 -0.41 29.05
CA VAL A 212 24.78 -0.06 28.83
C VAL A 212 24.44 -0.32 27.37
N PHE A 213 23.34 -1.05 27.13
CA PHE A 213 22.85 -1.38 25.79
C PHE A 213 21.52 -0.71 25.49
N THR A 214 21.45 0.04 24.38
CA THR A 214 20.20 0.62 23.86
C THR A 214 19.81 0.01 22.51
N GLU A 215 18.56 0.13 22.08
CA GLU A 215 18.11 -0.50 20.83
C GLU A 215 18.71 0.16 19.57
N SER A 216 18.68 1.50 19.47
CA SER A 216 19.25 2.24 18.34
C SER A 216 20.25 3.35 18.75
N SER A 217 20.95 3.91 17.77
CA SER A 217 21.96 4.95 17.99
C SER A 217 21.37 6.25 18.52
N ILE A 218 20.10 6.56 18.20
CA ILE A 218 19.41 7.74 18.73
C ILE A 218 19.03 7.48 20.20
N ASP A 219 18.56 6.28 20.54
CA ASP A 219 18.24 5.90 21.92
C ASP A 219 19.48 5.92 22.82
N LEU A 220 20.65 5.57 22.26
CA LEU A 220 21.94 5.73 22.94
C LEU A 220 22.21 7.20 23.30
N MET A 221 22.06 8.11 22.33
CA MET A 221 22.27 9.54 22.54
C MET A 221 21.23 10.13 23.51
N SER A 222 19.98 9.67 23.46
CA SER A 222 18.92 10.13 24.36
C SER A 222 19.08 9.59 25.79
N TYR A 223 19.50 8.34 25.96
CA TYR A 223 19.89 7.79 27.26
C TYR A 223 21.10 8.54 27.84
N TYR A 224 22.09 8.89 27.01
CA TYR A 224 23.21 9.72 27.45
C TYR A 224 22.74 11.11 27.90
N GLU A 225 21.91 11.81 27.12
CA GLU A 225 21.41 13.14 27.46
C GLU A 225 20.71 13.18 28.83
N LEU A 226 19.92 12.17 29.18
CA LEU A 226 19.19 12.07 30.45
C LEU A 226 20.04 11.62 31.65
N HIS A 227 21.23 11.04 31.41
CA HIS A 227 22.02 10.41 32.45
C HIS A 227 23.48 10.89 32.53
N LYS A 228 23.93 11.78 31.63
CA LYS A 228 25.32 12.24 31.49
C LYS A 228 25.99 12.66 32.80
N ASP A 229 25.25 13.28 33.72
CA ASP A 229 25.77 13.71 35.03
C ASP A 229 26.01 12.55 36.04
N SER A 230 25.41 11.38 35.78
CA SER A 230 25.52 10.15 36.58
C SER A 230 26.39 9.08 35.91
N LEU A 231 26.57 9.15 34.59
CA LEU A 231 27.32 8.16 33.82
C LEU A 231 28.82 8.34 34.03
N SER A 232 29.40 7.43 34.81
CA SER A 232 30.84 7.24 34.95
C SER A 232 31.24 5.80 34.63
N ASP A 233 32.49 5.65 34.17
CA ASP A 233 33.19 4.39 33.91
C ASP A 233 32.36 3.33 33.17
N VAL A 234 31.80 3.74 32.03
CA VAL A 234 30.82 2.96 31.26
C VAL A 234 31.06 3.06 29.76
N ARG A 235 30.85 1.93 29.07
CA ARG A 235 30.71 1.90 27.61
C ARG A 235 29.22 1.84 27.24
N LEU A 236 28.75 2.84 26.51
CA LEU A 236 27.41 2.87 25.93
C LEU A 236 27.46 2.20 24.56
N VAL A 237 26.50 1.31 24.26
CA VAL A 237 26.48 0.54 23.01
C VAL A 237 25.07 0.47 22.42
N SER A 238 24.94 0.72 21.13
CA SER A 238 23.71 0.50 20.39
C SER A 238 23.71 -0.93 19.83
N LEU A 239 22.63 -1.67 20.06
CA LEU A 239 22.49 -3.03 19.54
C LEU A 239 22.28 -3.09 18.01
N GLU A 240 21.87 -1.97 17.39
CA GLU A 240 21.34 -1.89 16.03
C GLU A 240 20.11 -2.80 15.84
N GLY A 241 19.12 -2.70 16.74
CA GLY A 241 18.06 -3.68 16.96
C GLY A 241 18.52 -4.79 17.92
N LEU A 242 17.58 -5.47 18.61
CA LEU A 242 17.80 -6.39 19.75
C LEU A 242 18.72 -7.63 19.51
N LYS A 243 20.00 -7.42 19.19
CA LYS A 243 21.00 -8.44 18.85
C LYS A 243 21.90 -8.77 20.04
N THR A 244 21.66 -9.92 20.68
CA THR A 244 22.50 -10.43 21.78
C THR A 244 23.98 -10.60 21.41
N GLY A 245 24.30 -10.87 20.13
CA GLY A 245 25.68 -10.98 19.66
C GLY A 245 26.50 -9.69 19.82
N THR A 246 25.85 -8.52 19.72
CA THR A 246 26.50 -7.22 20.02
C THR A 246 26.90 -7.14 21.49
N MET A 247 26.05 -7.65 22.39
CA MET A 247 26.36 -7.71 23.82
C MET A 247 27.50 -8.68 24.12
N GLY A 248 27.50 -9.86 23.48
CA GLY A 248 28.58 -10.85 23.61
C GLY A 248 29.93 -10.29 23.21
N ARG A 249 30.01 -9.58 22.07
CA ARG A 249 31.23 -8.92 21.61
C ARG A 249 31.75 -7.94 22.65
N HIS A 250 30.92 -7.00 23.06
CA HIS A 250 31.32 -5.91 23.96
C HIS A 250 31.66 -6.39 25.36
N LEU A 251 31.00 -7.45 25.86
CA LEU A 251 31.37 -8.10 27.11
C LEU A 251 32.78 -8.69 27.06
N VAL A 252 33.11 -9.45 26.01
CA VAL A 252 34.44 -10.04 25.82
C VAL A 252 35.52 -8.98 25.65
N GLN A 253 35.21 -7.91 24.91
CA GLN A 253 36.10 -6.77 24.72
C GLN A 253 36.39 -6.05 26.04
N LEU A 254 35.35 -5.71 26.81
CA LEU A 254 35.48 -5.07 28.12
C LEU A 254 36.25 -5.95 29.12
N GLU A 255 35.99 -7.26 29.15
CA GLU A 255 36.72 -8.21 30.02
C GLU A 255 38.21 -8.33 29.65
N ALA A 256 38.59 -8.02 28.40
CA ALA A 256 39.97 -7.94 27.97
C ALA A 256 40.61 -6.60 28.40
N GLU A 257 39.94 -5.49 28.13
CA GLU A 257 40.38 -4.12 28.46
C GLU A 257 40.57 -3.93 29.98
N MET A 258 39.61 -4.39 30.81
CA MET A 258 39.71 -4.39 32.28
C MET A 258 40.89 -5.23 32.82
N LYS A 259 41.49 -6.10 31.99
CA LYS A 259 42.68 -6.89 32.31
C LYS A 259 43.95 -6.35 31.65
N GLY A 260 43.90 -5.17 31.05
CA GLY A 260 45.04 -4.52 30.39
C GLY A 260 45.55 -5.26 29.16
N ARG A 261 44.67 -5.94 28.42
CA ARG A 261 45.00 -6.73 27.23
C ARG A 261 43.99 -6.50 26.10
N SER A 262 44.43 -6.52 24.85
CA SER A 262 43.51 -6.59 23.71
C SER A 262 42.77 -7.93 23.64
N VAL A 263 41.68 -7.97 22.88
CA VAL A 263 40.95 -9.21 22.58
C VAL A 263 41.90 -10.19 21.88
N SER A 264 42.03 -11.40 22.44
CA SER A 264 42.88 -12.46 21.87
C SER A 264 42.42 -12.81 20.46
N SER A 265 43.36 -12.98 19.52
CA SER A 265 43.11 -13.39 18.13
C SER A 265 42.41 -14.76 17.98
N SER A 266 42.22 -15.50 19.07
CA SER A 266 41.36 -16.67 19.15
C SER A 266 39.86 -16.36 19.07
N TRP A 267 39.46 -15.11 19.33
CA TRP A 267 38.08 -14.60 19.25
C TRP A 267 37.83 -13.98 17.87
N ASP A 268 37.34 -14.81 16.95
CA ASP A 268 36.77 -14.36 15.69
C ASP A 268 35.35 -13.78 15.88
N ALA A 269 34.78 -13.20 14.82
CA ALA A 269 33.47 -12.56 14.86
C ALA A 269 32.31 -13.51 15.20
N GLU A 270 32.48 -14.82 15.00
CA GLU A 270 31.48 -15.85 15.30
C GLU A 270 31.50 -16.19 16.79
N LYS A 271 32.69 -16.39 17.38
CA LYS A 271 32.85 -16.56 18.83
C LYS A 271 32.43 -15.32 19.63
N LEU A 272 32.74 -14.13 19.12
CA LEU A 272 32.31 -12.87 19.76
C LEU A 272 30.78 -12.78 19.87
N ALA A 273 30.03 -13.29 18.89
CA ALA A 273 28.58 -13.34 18.96
C ALA A 273 28.06 -14.21 20.12
N HIS A 274 28.80 -15.25 20.49
CA HIS A 274 28.49 -16.14 21.61
C HIS A 274 29.18 -15.74 22.93
N GLY A 275 29.76 -14.54 23.02
CA GLY A 275 30.48 -14.08 24.21
C GLY A 275 29.65 -14.08 25.50
N LEU A 276 28.33 -13.86 25.42
CA LEU A 276 27.42 -13.99 26.58
C LEU A 276 27.28 -15.45 27.03
N ASP A 277 27.04 -16.38 26.10
CA ASP A 277 26.86 -17.80 26.42
C ASP A 277 28.15 -18.39 27.00
N GLU A 278 29.30 -17.99 26.45
CA GLU A 278 30.62 -18.38 26.97
C GLU A 278 30.85 -17.83 28.38
N ALA A 279 30.45 -16.58 28.67
CA ALA A 279 30.51 -16.01 30.01
C ALA A 279 29.62 -16.76 31.01
N VAL A 280 28.38 -17.11 30.63
CA VAL A 280 27.48 -17.95 31.45
C VAL A 280 28.10 -19.31 31.74
N SER A 281 28.65 -19.99 30.73
CA SER A 281 29.26 -21.32 30.87
C SER A 281 30.40 -21.34 31.90
N ARG A 282 31.21 -20.26 31.93
CA ARG A 282 32.33 -20.04 32.86
C ARG A 282 31.89 -19.57 34.25
N GLY A 283 30.59 -19.41 34.49
CA GLY A 283 30.03 -18.93 35.75
C GLY A 283 30.29 -17.45 36.02
N TYR A 284 30.45 -16.64 34.96
CA TYR A 284 30.80 -15.22 35.09
C TYR A 284 29.71 -14.37 35.79
N PHE A 285 28.45 -14.82 35.73
CA PHE A 285 27.28 -14.19 36.37
C PHE A 285 26.70 -15.00 37.56
N LYS A 286 27.37 -16.07 38.00
CA LYS A 286 26.88 -16.90 39.13
C LYS A 286 27.04 -16.16 40.47
N ASP A 287 26.15 -16.48 41.41
CA ASP A 287 26.21 -16.01 42.81
C ASP A 287 26.27 -14.46 42.89
N ASP A 288 25.43 -13.78 42.11
CA ASP A 288 25.34 -12.32 41.93
C ASP A 288 26.64 -11.61 41.50
N LYS A 289 27.66 -12.38 41.10
CA LYS A 289 28.90 -11.86 40.55
C LYS A 289 28.64 -11.09 39.26
N ASN A 290 29.26 -9.91 39.12
CA ASN A 290 29.08 -9.03 37.96
C ASN A 290 27.61 -8.63 37.70
N SER A 291 26.72 -8.71 38.70
CA SER A 291 25.30 -8.36 38.57
C SER A 291 25.02 -6.90 38.17
N GLN A 292 25.98 -6.01 38.42
CA GLN A 292 25.92 -4.59 38.03
C GLN A 292 26.58 -4.29 36.67
N LEU A 293 27.07 -5.31 35.96
CA LEU A 293 27.88 -5.12 34.75
C LEU A 293 27.06 -4.77 33.51
N LEU A 294 25.83 -5.30 33.40
CA LEU A 294 25.00 -5.19 32.21
C LEU A 294 23.72 -4.40 32.51
N THR A 295 23.60 -3.23 31.91
CA THR A 295 22.39 -2.40 31.92
C THR A 295 21.68 -2.50 30.56
N LEU A 296 20.40 -2.82 30.57
CA LEU A 296 19.55 -2.99 29.39
C LEU A 296 18.60 -1.78 29.32
N ALA A 297 19.00 -0.79 28.53
CA ALA A 297 18.27 0.44 28.24
C ALA A 297 17.58 0.36 26.86
N VAL A 298 16.86 -0.74 26.63
CA VAL A 298 16.09 -1.01 25.40
C VAL A 298 14.66 -0.45 25.51
N ASP A 299 13.93 -0.46 24.40
CA ASP A 299 12.55 0.03 24.34
C ASP A 299 11.63 -0.72 25.32
N ASN A 300 10.70 0.00 25.95
CA ASN A 300 9.69 -0.58 26.85
C ASN A 300 8.48 -1.12 26.06
N ASP A 301 8.76 -2.07 25.18
CA ASP A 301 7.81 -2.80 24.35
C ASP A 301 7.85 -4.31 24.66
N PRO A 302 6.94 -5.13 24.09
CA PRO A 302 6.94 -6.57 24.32
C PRO A 302 8.26 -7.28 23.95
N LYS A 303 9.06 -6.76 23.01
CA LYS A 303 10.32 -7.38 22.57
C LYS A 303 11.49 -7.03 23.48
N GLY A 304 11.59 -5.76 23.92
CA GLY A 304 12.57 -5.34 24.92
C GLY A 304 12.41 -6.12 26.22
N GLN A 305 11.16 -6.27 26.67
CA GLN A 305 10.81 -7.10 27.83
C GLN A 305 11.12 -8.60 27.60
N GLN A 306 10.88 -9.15 26.41
CA GLN A 306 11.28 -10.51 26.06
C GLN A 306 12.80 -10.71 26.07
N LEU A 307 13.61 -9.73 25.63
CA LEU A 307 15.07 -9.78 25.69
C LEU A 307 15.56 -9.82 27.15
N ILE A 308 15.06 -8.91 27.99
CA ILE A 308 15.43 -8.83 29.41
C ILE A 308 15.06 -10.12 30.14
N LYS A 309 13.85 -10.64 29.91
CA LYS A 309 13.42 -11.93 30.45
C LYS A 309 14.33 -13.06 29.96
N GLY A 310 14.62 -13.15 28.66
CA GLY A 310 15.46 -14.19 28.08
C GLY A 310 16.90 -14.22 28.63
N LEU A 311 17.46 -13.06 28.97
CA LEU A 311 18.77 -12.96 29.63
C LEU A 311 18.71 -13.42 31.09
N ARG A 312 17.67 -13.00 31.84
CA ARG A 312 17.43 -13.45 33.22
C ARG A 312 17.19 -14.97 33.30
N ASP A 313 16.41 -15.52 32.37
CA ASP A 313 16.15 -16.96 32.25
C ASP A 313 17.44 -17.76 31.94
N LYS A 314 18.43 -17.14 31.28
CA LYS A 314 19.79 -17.69 31.06
C LYS A 314 20.74 -17.54 32.27
N GLY A 315 20.27 -16.98 33.39
CA GLY A 315 21.11 -16.71 34.56
C GLY A 315 22.07 -15.52 34.38
N ILE A 316 21.80 -14.63 33.42
CA ILE A 316 22.53 -13.40 33.22
C ILE A 316 21.84 -12.30 34.03
N ALA A 317 22.48 -11.84 35.09
CA ALA A 317 22.01 -10.69 35.85
C ALA A 317 22.09 -9.41 34.99
N VAL A 318 20.95 -8.75 34.80
CA VAL A 318 20.82 -7.49 34.05
C VAL A 318 20.01 -6.47 34.86
N ILE A 319 20.55 -5.25 34.90
CA ILE A 319 19.82 -4.06 35.35
C ILE A 319 18.84 -3.70 34.23
N ASP A 320 17.55 -3.70 34.56
CA ASP A 320 16.49 -3.21 33.68
C ASP A 320 16.45 -1.69 33.80
N ALA A 321 16.74 -1.04 32.68
CA ALA A 321 16.65 0.40 32.53
C ALA A 321 15.79 0.71 31.29
N THR A 322 14.67 -0.03 31.11
CA THR A 322 13.67 0.34 30.11
C THR A 322 13.05 1.71 30.47
N PRO A 323 12.73 2.57 29.48
CA PRO A 323 12.18 3.89 29.76
C PRO A 323 10.80 3.76 30.45
N PRO A 324 10.50 4.57 31.48
CA PRO A 324 9.18 4.58 32.11
C PRO A 324 8.04 4.81 31.12
N LYS A 325 6.92 4.11 31.30
CA LYS A 325 5.71 4.29 30.49
C LYS A 325 4.45 4.24 31.35
N GLN A 326 3.40 4.93 30.91
CA GLN A 326 2.11 4.96 31.58
C GLN A 326 1.32 3.66 31.33
N GLU A 327 0.34 3.33 32.20
CA GLU A 327 -0.39 2.04 32.13
C GLU A 327 -1.17 1.83 30.82
N ASP A 328 -1.56 2.91 30.14
CA ASP A 328 -2.27 2.92 28.86
C ASP A 328 -1.32 2.91 27.64
N GLN A 329 -0.01 3.05 27.84
CA GLN A 329 0.98 3.12 26.77
C GLN A 329 1.51 1.73 26.37
N SER A 330 1.29 1.38 25.10
CA SER A 330 1.72 0.08 24.54
C SER A 330 3.24 -0.04 24.35
N LYS A 331 3.94 1.07 24.06
CA LYS A 331 5.40 1.16 23.90
C LYS A 331 5.94 2.50 24.45
N MET A 332 7.24 2.55 24.75
CA MET A 332 8.01 3.78 24.96
C MET A 332 9.46 3.51 24.51
N ASP A 333 10.08 4.45 23.79
CA ASP A 333 11.52 4.42 23.48
C ASP A 333 12.24 5.60 24.17
N TRP A 334 13.58 5.58 24.20
CA TRP A 334 14.35 6.58 24.94
C TRP A 334 14.33 7.97 24.27
N ASN A 335 14.06 8.06 22.96
CA ASN A 335 13.89 9.37 22.30
C ASN A 335 12.54 10.00 22.62
N ASP A 336 11.47 9.19 22.64
CA ASP A 336 10.13 9.60 23.07
C ASP A 336 10.14 10.00 24.56
N TYR A 337 10.82 9.24 25.44
CA TYR A 337 10.94 9.57 26.87
C TYR A 337 11.77 10.83 27.13
N LEU A 338 12.92 11.02 26.45
CA LEU A 338 13.69 12.28 26.53
C LEU A 338 12.84 13.51 26.18
N LYS A 339 11.99 13.40 25.16
CA LYS A 339 11.08 14.48 24.78
C LYS A 339 10.07 14.77 25.89
N HIS A 340 9.52 13.71 26.51
CA HIS A 340 8.60 13.84 27.64
C HIS A 340 9.26 14.48 28.88
N GLU A 341 10.44 14.02 29.29
CA GLU A 341 11.09 14.56 30.50
C GLU A 341 11.45 16.04 30.34
N LYS A 342 11.90 16.46 29.14
CA LYS A 342 12.18 17.87 28.88
C LYS A 342 10.92 18.75 28.87
N VAL A 343 9.75 18.20 28.57
CA VAL A 343 8.45 18.86 28.85
C VAL A 343 8.23 18.99 30.36
N GLN A 344 8.47 17.94 31.13
CA GLN A 344 8.26 17.96 32.59
C GLN A 344 9.26 18.87 33.33
N ASP A 345 10.52 18.95 32.91
CA ASP A 345 11.52 19.87 33.49
C ASP A 345 11.12 21.33 33.26
N LEU A 346 10.64 21.66 32.05
CA LEU A 346 10.07 22.98 31.73
C LEU A 346 8.86 23.31 32.63
N LEU A 347 8.05 22.32 33.00
CA LEU A 347 6.90 22.50 33.89
C LEU A 347 7.31 22.55 35.38
N GLY A 348 8.33 21.78 35.80
CA GLY A 348 8.83 21.77 37.18
C GLY A 348 9.54 23.07 37.56
N GLN A 349 10.29 23.67 36.62
CA GLN A 349 10.88 25.01 36.79
C GLN A 349 9.81 26.10 36.96
N VAL A 350 8.59 25.89 36.42
CA VAL A 350 7.43 26.77 36.63
C VAL A 350 6.87 26.63 38.05
N GLU A 351 6.90 25.44 38.66
CA GLU A 351 6.32 25.22 39.99
C GLU A 351 7.22 25.70 41.16
N GLU A 352 8.56 25.62 41.07
CA GLU A 352 9.46 26.01 42.17
C GLU A 352 9.51 27.53 42.46
N LEU A 353 9.24 28.40 41.48
CA LEU A 353 9.32 29.86 41.64
C LEU A 353 8.04 30.45 42.26
N GLY A 354 7.67 29.96 43.44
CA GLY A 354 6.39 30.23 44.12
C GLY A 354 5.97 31.70 44.17
N GLN A 355 4.70 31.93 43.80
CA GLN A 355 4.02 33.22 43.59
C GLN A 355 4.49 34.02 42.36
N THR A 356 3.90 33.64 41.22
CA THR A 356 3.84 34.40 39.96
C THR A 356 5.20 34.80 39.38
N ALA A 357 5.96 33.80 38.97
CA ALA A 357 7.04 33.96 38.02
C ALA A 357 6.52 34.27 36.61
N TYR A 358 7.24 35.17 35.92
CA TYR A 358 7.07 35.48 34.50
C TYR A 358 8.23 34.81 33.74
N PHE A 359 7.91 33.91 32.82
CA PHE A 359 8.91 33.25 31.99
C PHE A 359 9.04 33.93 30.63
N TRP A 360 10.27 34.31 30.31
CA TRP A 360 10.69 34.74 28.98
C TRP A 360 11.36 33.56 28.31
N VAL A 361 10.85 33.14 27.16
CA VAL A 361 11.44 32.05 26.37
C VAL A 361 11.79 32.60 24.99
N THR A 362 13.07 32.62 24.66
CA THR A 362 13.61 33.07 23.35
C THR A 362 13.80 31.86 22.41
N GLU A 363 13.93 32.08 21.09
CA GLU A 363 14.27 30.98 20.16
C GLU A 363 15.56 30.21 20.54
N GLU A 364 16.51 30.83 21.24
CA GLU A 364 17.71 30.13 21.75
C GLU A 364 17.42 29.19 22.92
N ASP A 365 16.41 29.51 23.76
CA ASP A 365 15.93 28.64 24.84
C ASP A 365 15.11 27.45 24.30
N ILE A 366 14.44 27.62 23.14
CA ILE A 366 13.68 26.57 22.43
C ILE A 366 14.58 25.80 21.44
N GLY A 367 15.78 25.44 21.88
CA GLY A 367 16.64 24.44 21.21
C GLY A 367 16.09 23.01 21.30
N GLN A 368 14.77 22.82 21.29
CA GLN A 368 14.05 21.60 21.67
C GLN A 368 12.91 21.30 20.68
N PRO A 369 12.49 20.03 20.48
CA PRO A 369 11.76 19.67 19.27
C PRO A 369 10.34 20.19 19.14
N ARG A 370 9.86 20.27 17.90
CA ARG A 370 8.44 20.50 17.58
C ARG A 370 7.48 19.51 18.27
N GLU A 371 7.94 18.29 18.56
CA GLU A 371 7.17 17.32 19.33
C GLU A 371 7.07 17.67 20.83
N ILE A 372 8.04 18.35 21.43
CA ILE A 372 7.96 18.86 22.81
C ILE A 372 6.88 19.94 22.91
N VAL A 373 6.84 20.87 21.94
CA VAL A 373 5.76 21.87 21.83
C VAL A 373 4.40 21.20 21.66
N SER A 374 4.31 20.13 20.85
CA SER A 374 3.07 19.37 20.70
C SER A 374 2.70 18.51 21.92
N GLN A 375 3.67 18.05 22.71
CA GLN A 375 3.42 17.32 23.95
C GLN A 375 2.97 18.27 25.08
N LEU A 376 3.56 19.47 25.17
CA LEU A 376 3.04 20.58 25.98
C LEU A 376 1.59 20.89 25.59
N ASP A 377 1.29 21.10 24.31
CA ASP A 377 -0.07 21.40 23.81
C ASP A 377 -1.08 20.28 24.13
N ASN A 378 -0.66 19.00 24.05
CA ASN A 378 -1.47 17.86 24.48
C ASN A 378 -1.64 17.77 26.01
N TRP A 379 -0.63 18.14 26.80
CA TRP A 379 -0.69 18.16 28.27
C TRP A 379 -1.59 19.30 28.76
N PHE A 380 -1.47 20.51 28.20
CA PHE A 380 -2.42 21.61 28.41
C PHE A 380 -3.85 21.23 27.98
N SER A 381 -4.00 20.40 26.95
CA SER A 381 -5.29 19.85 26.51
C SER A 381 -5.88 18.76 27.43
N SER A 382 -5.15 18.26 28.43
CA SER A 382 -5.60 17.17 29.32
C SER A 382 -6.55 17.60 30.45
N GLY A 383 -6.91 18.89 30.54
CA GLY A 383 -8.08 19.35 31.30
C GLY A 383 -7.82 19.99 32.68
N LYS A 384 -6.65 20.60 32.91
CA LYS A 384 -6.34 21.41 34.11
C LYS A 384 -6.09 22.91 33.83
N VAL A 385 -6.50 23.41 32.67
CA VAL A 385 -6.33 24.83 32.28
C VAL A 385 -7.70 25.51 32.21
N ASP A 386 -7.83 26.72 32.77
CA ASP A 386 -9.06 27.52 32.69
C ASP A 386 -9.23 28.15 31.29
N GLU A 387 -10.46 28.52 30.93
CA GLU A 387 -10.94 28.62 29.54
C GLU A 387 -10.40 29.81 28.71
N ASN A 388 -9.42 30.57 29.21
CA ASN A 388 -8.92 31.80 28.61
C ASN A 388 -7.65 31.61 27.77
N TYR A 389 -7.80 31.05 26.57
CA TYR A 389 -6.69 30.85 25.62
C TYR A 389 -6.58 32.00 24.58
N THR A 390 -5.40 32.64 24.52
CA THR A 390 -4.97 33.60 23.48
C THR A 390 -3.51 33.35 23.14
N SER A 391 -3.15 33.38 21.85
CA SER A 391 -1.92 32.81 21.27
C SER A 391 -0.59 33.49 21.61
N GLU A 392 -0.56 34.41 22.58
CA GLU A 392 0.62 35.21 22.93
C GLU A 392 0.91 35.25 24.45
N ARG A 393 -0.06 34.90 25.31
CA ARG A 393 0.14 34.78 26.77
C ARG A 393 -0.68 33.66 27.38
N PHE A 394 -0.07 32.92 28.30
CA PHE A 394 -0.69 31.80 29.02
C PHE A 394 -0.67 32.06 30.53
N GLU A 395 -1.77 31.73 31.20
CA GLU A 395 -1.96 31.84 32.65
C GLU A 395 -2.24 30.43 33.21
N LEU A 396 -1.38 29.94 34.10
CA LEU A 396 -1.39 28.57 34.62
C LEU A 396 -1.56 28.57 36.14
N THR A 397 -2.65 27.98 36.64
CA THR A 397 -2.90 27.87 38.09
C THR A 397 -2.75 26.42 38.57
N THR A 398 -1.82 26.18 39.49
CA THR A 398 -1.58 24.88 40.13
C THR A 398 -1.64 25.02 41.65
N GLY A 399 -2.66 24.43 42.27
CA GLY A 399 -2.98 24.70 43.68
C GLY A 399 -3.45 26.15 43.89
N ASP A 400 -2.86 26.84 44.87
CA ASP A 400 -3.18 28.25 45.19
C ASP A 400 -2.30 29.26 44.41
N ASN A 401 -1.41 28.82 43.51
CA ASN A 401 -0.46 29.67 42.79
C ASN A 401 -0.81 29.79 41.30
N THR A 402 -0.61 30.98 40.73
CA THR A 402 -0.80 31.29 39.29
C THR A 402 0.47 31.86 38.66
N TYR A 403 0.82 31.39 37.46
CA TYR A 403 2.05 31.68 36.70
C TYR A 403 1.73 32.21 35.29
N MET A 404 2.64 32.98 34.69
CA MET A 404 2.45 33.64 33.39
C MET A 404 3.60 33.39 32.40
N ILE A 405 3.29 33.05 31.14
CA ILE A 405 4.27 32.69 30.09
C ILE A 405 3.95 33.39 28.76
N GLU A 406 4.97 33.95 28.08
CA GLU A 406 4.87 34.70 26.81
C GLU A 406 6.02 34.29 25.85
N PHE A 407 5.72 34.15 24.55
CA PHE A 407 6.67 33.67 23.52
C PHE A 407 6.95 34.74 22.45
N LYS A 408 8.11 34.67 21.80
CA LYS A 408 8.55 35.54 20.70
C LYS A 408 9.18 34.71 19.58
N ASP A 409 9.11 35.16 18.31
CA ASP A 409 10.32 35.65 17.62
C ASP A 409 10.17 36.20 16.17
N GLY A 410 11.27 36.86 15.74
CA GLY A 410 11.59 37.29 14.36
C GLY A 410 11.23 38.75 14.02
N ASN A 411 12.13 39.68 13.69
CA ASN A 411 13.60 39.69 13.54
C ASN A 411 14.06 41.18 13.51
N GLN A 412 15.27 41.62 13.88
CA GLN A 412 16.41 41.00 14.57
C GLN A 412 17.28 42.12 15.22
N SER A 413 18.10 41.80 16.22
CA SER A 413 19.11 42.65 16.93
C SER A 413 19.05 44.18 16.79
N LEU A 414 18.57 44.85 17.84
CA LEU A 414 18.88 46.26 18.14
C LEU A 414 19.90 46.31 19.28
N GLN A 415 21.07 46.93 19.05
CA GLN A 415 22.03 47.16 20.13
C GLN A 415 21.49 48.21 21.12
N ASN A 416 21.42 47.80 22.39
CA ASN A 416 21.08 48.58 23.59
C ASN A 416 19.70 49.28 23.57
N MET A 417 18.67 48.52 23.96
CA MET A 417 17.34 49.04 24.31
C MET A 417 17.35 50.05 25.47
N GLU A 418 18.33 50.00 26.37
CA GLU A 418 18.38 50.87 27.56
C GLU A 418 18.49 52.36 27.19
N ASP A 419 19.41 52.73 26.29
CA ASP A 419 19.59 54.12 25.85
C ASP A 419 18.32 54.68 25.16
N TYR A 420 17.64 53.85 24.36
CA TYR A 420 16.42 54.24 23.66
C TYR A 420 15.21 54.36 24.60
N VAL A 421 15.05 53.42 25.55
CA VAL A 421 14.02 53.50 26.60
C VAL A 421 14.27 54.70 27.51
N GLN A 422 15.52 55.06 27.78
CA GLN A 422 15.89 56.20 28.61
C GLN A 422 15.62 57.54 27.91
N TYR A 423 15.98 57.67 26.63
CA TYR A 423 15.64 58.83 25.79
C TYR A 423 14.12 59.07 25.70
N ILE A 424 13.35 58.02 25.36
CA ILE A 424 11.88 58.09 25.28
C ILE A 424 11.26 58.38 26.65
N SER A 425 11.80 57.81 27.74
CA SER A 425 11.34 58.09 29.11
C SER A 425 11.59 59.53 29.56
N GLU A 426 12.68 60.16 29.13
CA GLU A 426 12.94 61.58 29.41
C GLU A 426 12.02 62.49 28.59
N GLN A 427 11.82 62.21 27.30
CA GLN A 427 10.88 62.96 26.44
C GLN A 427 9.43 62.87 26.95
N ILE A 428 8.96 61.68 27.34
CA ILE A 428 7.62 61.49 27.93
C ILE A 428 7.49 62.27 29.25
N LYS A 429 8.55 62.37 30.06
CA LYS A 429 8.56 63.14 31.32
C LYS A 429 8.56 64.65 31.11
N THR A 430 9.20 65.16 30.06
CA THR A 430 9.29 66.61 29.81
C THR A 430 8.12 67.16 29.00
N GLU A 431 7.62 66.42 28.00
CA GLU A 431 6.66 66.96 27.02
C GLU A 431 5.29 66.26 27.05
N GLY A 432 5.20 65.09 27.70
CA GLY A 432 3.96 64.34 27.91
C GLY A 432 3.60 63.41 26.75
N VAL A 433 2.97 62.28 27.10
CA VAL A 433 2.71 61.12 26.21
C VAL A 433 2.09 61.48 24.84
N GLY A 434 1.31 62.56 24.76
CA GLY A 434 0.59 62.96 23.55
C GLY A 434 1.44 63.55 22.42
N SER A 435 2.60 64.16 22.70
CA SER A 435 3.45 64.71 21.63
C SER A 435 4.16 63.59 20.87
N VAL A 436 4.81 62.69 21.60
CA VAL A 436 5.61 61.57 21.08
C VAL A 436 4.81 60.64 20.17
N GLN A 437 3.50 60.47 20.42
CA GLN A 437 2.64 59.60 19.62
C GLN A 437 2.51 60.04 18.15
N SER A 438 2.48 61.34 17.88
CA SER A 438 2.27 61.85 16.51
C SER A 438 3.56 61.96 15.67
N GLU A 439 4.73 62.05 16.29
CA GLU A 439 6.01 61.90 15.58
C GLU A 439 6.39 60.44 15.31
N LEU A 440 6.01 59.49 16.18
CA LEU A 440 6.15 58.06 15.88
C LEU A 440 5.33 57.65 14.64
N GLU A 441 4.09 58.14 14.54
CA GLU A 441 3.19 57.83 13.40
C GLU A 441 3.73 58.39 12.07
N MET A 442 4.37 59.56 12.05
CA MET A 442 5.06 60.07 10.85
C MET A 442 6.32 59.27 10.50
N THR A 443 7.14 58.89 11.49
CA THR A 443 8.40 58.17 11.23
C THR A 443 8.18 56.76 10.64
N ILE A 444 7.07 56.09 11.02
CA ILE A 444 6.66 54.81 10.45
C ILE A 444 6.25 54.92 8.96
N SER A 445 5.75 56.09 8.52
CA SER A 445 5.43 56.34 7.11
C SER A 445 6.70 56.43 6.25
N ASP A 446 7.70 57.19 6.70
CA ASP A 446 8.94 57.40 5.95
C ASP A 446 9.81 56.13 5.91
N PHE A 447 9.78 55.29 6.95
CA PHE A 447 10.48 54.00 6.94
C PHE A 447 10.01 53.08 5.81
N ASN A 448 8.72 53.11 5.45
CA ASN A 448 8.21 52.34 4.32
C ASN A 448 8.60 52.91 2.95
N GLN A 449 8.73 54.25 2.82
CA GLN A 449 9.25 54.85 1.58
C GLN A 449 10.75 54.59 1.40
N VAL A 450 11.54 54.64 2.48
CA VAL A 450 12.96 54.24 2.43
C VAL A 450 13.10 52.75 2.13
N LYS A 451 12.23 51.89 2.70
CA LYS A 451 12.16 50.46 2.37
C LYS A 451 11.80 50.23 0.90
N GLU A 452 10.84 50.94 0.33
CA GLU A 452 10.55 50.87 -1.12
C GLU A 452 11.71 51.40 -1.95
N ALA A 453 12.36 52.51 -1.56
CA ALA A 453 13.50 53.06 -2.28
C ALA A 453 14.72 52.12 -2.25
N ILE A 454 15.01 51.49 -1.12
CA ILE A 454 16.07 50.48 -0.97
C ILE A 454 15.68 49.21 -1.73
N THR A 455 14.44 48.72 -1.64
CA THR A 455 13.99 47.54 -2.40
C THR A 455 14.11 47.80 -3.89
N LYS A 456 13.70 48.98 -4.37
CA LYS A 456 13.79 49.37 -5.79
C LYS A 456 15.22 49.63 -6.26
N ALA A 457 16.11 50.09 -5.38
CA ALA A 457 17.54 50.21 -5.67
C ALA A 457 18.25 48.84 -5.65
N MET A 458 17.87 47.94 -4.75
CA MET A 458 18.34 46.56 -4.70
C MET A 458 17.83 45.75 -5.89
N ASP A 459 16.56 45.86 -6.27
CA ASP A 459 16.00 45.22 -7.46
C ASP A 459 16.68 45.77 -8.72
N SER A 460 16.94 47.08 -8.80
CA SER A 460 17.72 47.66 -9.91
C SER A 460 19.18 47.17 -9.92
N GLN A 461 19.81 46.97 -8.75
CA GLN A 461 21.14 46.38 -8.66
C GLN A 461 21.13 44.87 -8.92
N ILE A 462 20.04 44.16 -8.63
CA ILE A 462 19.86 42.73 -8.91
C ILE A 462 19.56 42.50 -10.40
N ASP A 463 18.87 43.41 -11.07
CA ASP A 463 18.77 43.44 -12.54
C ASP A 463 20.13 43.78 -13.18
N GLU A 464 20.89 44.76 -12.67
CA GLU A 464 22.26 45.02 -13.14
C GLU A 464 23.21 43.83 -12.86
N LEU A 465 23.12 43.19 -11.69
CA LEU A 465 23.93 42.03 -11.30
C LEU A 465 23.51 40.75 -12.04
N SER A 466 22.24 40.57 -12.39
CA SER A 466 21.77 39.42 -13.17
C SER A 466 22.06 39.59 -14.67
N ILE A 467 22.07 40.83 -15.17
CA ILE A 467 22.65 41.17 -16.48
C ILE A 467 24.17 40.93 -16.47
N ALA A 468 24.88 41.29 -15.39
CA ALA A 468 26.31 41.00 -15.25
C ALA A 468 26.60 39.49 -15.15
N PHE A 469 25.81 38.72 -14.39
CA PHE A 469 25.91 37.26 -14.32
C PHE A 469 25.62 36.59 -15.67
N SER A 470 24.61 37.08 -16.40
CA SER A 470 24.27 36.62 -17.76
C SER A 470 25.36 36.97 -18.80
N GLN A 471 26.24 37.92 -18.49
CA GLN A 471 27.44 38.22 -19.29
C GLN A 471 28.69 37.44 -18.80
N GLN A 472 28.70 36.96 -17.55
CA GLN A 472 29.77 36.12 -17.00
C GLN A 472 29.70 34.66 -17.45
N GLU A 473 28.51 34.06 -17.63
CA GLU A 473 28.39 32.71 -18.21
C GLU A 473 28.63 32.65 -19.73
N LYS A 474 28.83 33.80 -20.40
CA LYS A 474 29.21 33.88 -21.83
C LYS A 474 30.67 34.25 -22.09
N SER A 475 31.50 34.37 -21.05
CA SER A 475 32.89 34.86 -21.18
C SER A 475 33.98 33.90 -20.67
N LEU A 476 33.63 32.65 -20.35
CA LEU A 476 34.58 31.62 -19.87
C LEU A 476 35.10 30.63 -20.94
N ASP A 477 34.71 30.80 -22.21
CA ASP A 477 35.08 29.87 -23.31
C ASP A 477 36.05 30.47 -24.35
N ASP A 478 36.45 31.75 -24.24
CA ASP A 478 37.36 32.36 -25.24
C ASP A 478 38.34 33.41 -24.64
N TYR A 479 39.35 32.91 -23.91
CA TYR A 479 40.61 33.64 -23.69
C TYR A 479 41.84 32.78 -24.03
N GLN A 480 41.78 32.08 -25.17
CA GLN A 480 42.97 31.57 -25.87
C GLN A 480 42.92 31.75 -27.40
N LYS A 481 42.69 32.99 -27.87
CA LYS A 481 43.39 33.54 -29.06
C LYS A 481 43.24 35.07 -29.19
N THR A 482 44.35 35.70 -29.56
CA THR A 482 44.51 37.16 -29.68
C THR A 482 44.31 37.67 -31.10
N GLY A 483 43.69 38.85 -31.24
CA GLY A 483 44.14 39.86 -32.22
C GLY A 483 43.15 40.45 -33.23
N LEU A 484 42.98 41.79 -33.16
CA LEU A 484 42.68 42.75 -34.26
C LEU A 484 41.27 42.65 -34.94
N GLY A 485 40.51 43.72 -35.23
CA GLY A 485 40.63 45.16 -34.94
C GLY A 485 39.55 46.02 -35.67
N SER A 486 39.29 47.23 -35.16
CA SER A 486 38.70 48.43 -35.82
C SER A 486 37.30 48.42 -36.53
N GLU A 487 36.31 49.04 -35.87
CA GLU A 487 35.63 50.32 -36.25
C GLU A 487 34.57 50.49 -37.40
N GLN A 488 33.53 51.30 -37.07
CA GLN A 488 32.72 52.25 -37.90
C GLN A 488 31.27 51.98 -38.44
N GLN A 489 30.32 52.73 -37.82
CA GLN A 489 29.36 53.70 -38.41
C GLN A 489 28.00 53.33 -39.07
N LYS A 490 26.92 53.83 -38.41
CA LYS A 490 25.88 54.81 -38.88
C LYS A 490 24.51 54.39 -39.50
N ASN A 491 23.47 55.10 -38.97
CA ASN A 491 22.28 55.70 -39.62
C ASN A 491 21.13 54.77 -40.13
N GLU A 492 19.84 55.14 -40.17
CA GLU A 492 19.08 56.36 -39.74
C GLU A 492 17.53 56.13 -39.66
N ARG A 493 16.85 56.84 -38.73
CA ARG A 493 15.51 57.54 -38.81
C ARG A 493 14.18 56.80 -39.23
N THR A 494 13.03 56.87 -38.50
CA THR A 494 12.08 58.00 -38.15
C THR A 494 11.02 58.29 -39.25
N SER A 495 9.67 58.41 -39.06
CA SER A 495 8.75 58.21 -37.91
C SER A 495 7.22 58.42 -38.22
N GLN A 496 6.30 57.92 -37.36
CA GLN A 496 4.92 58.42 -37.04
C GLN A 496 3.80 58.56 -38.12
N ARG A 497 2.53 58.18 -37.78
CA ARG A 497 1.41 59.11 -37.40
C ARG A 497 0.04 58.44 -37.13
N LYS A 498 -0.89 59.23 -36.54
CA LYS A 498 -2.26 58.90 -36.06
C LYS A 498 -3.35 58.80 -37.16
N GLY A 499 -4.49 58.17 -36.85
CA GLY A 499 -5.80 58.31 -37.54
C GLY A 499 -6.96 57.63 -36.76
N SER A 500 -8.21 58.10 -36.88
CA SER A 500 -9.33 57.69 -35.99
C SER A 500 -10.75 57.81 -36.61
N LEU A 501 -11.69 56.98 -36.12
CA LEU A 501 -13.18 57.03 -36.16
C LEU A 501 -13.99 56.65 -37.45
N GLN A 502 -14.74 55.52 -37.36
CA GLN A 502 -16.21 55.26 -37.55
C GLN A 502 -17.01 55.84 -38.77
N PRO A 503 -18.28 55.45 -39.09
CA PRO A 503 -19.32 54.67 -38.34
C PRO A 503 -20.23 53.66 -39.15
N GLU A 504 -21.24 53.07 -38.47
CA GLU A 504 -22.55 52.51 -38.96
C GLU A 504 -22.59 51.23 -39.87
N ALA A 505 -23.61 50.33 -39.89
CA ALA A 505 -24.83 50.10 -39.09
C ALA A 505 -25.45 48.66 -39.30
N GLU A 506 -26.47 48.32 -38.48
CA GLU A 506 -27.56 47.32 -38.69
C GLU A 506 -27.33 45.78 -38.79
N GLY A 507 -28.29 45.00 -38.23
CA GLY A 507 -28.55 43.59 -38.63
C GLY A 507 -28.87 42.59 -37.50
N SER A 508 -30.15 42.27 -37.27
CA SER A 508 -30.62 41.29 -36.26
C SER A 508 -30.86 39.89 -36.84
N THR A 509 -30.56 38.81 -36.09
CA THR A 509 -31.53 37.75 -35.66
C THR A 509 -30.85 36.50 -35.08
N SER A 510 -31.39 35.96 -33.99
CA SER A 510 -31.27 34.54 -33.56
C SER A 510 -32.57 33.80 -33.93
N PRO A 511 -32.69 32.45 -33.84
CA PRO A 511 -31.70 31.38 -33.63
C PRO A 511 -31.80 30.25 -34.70
N VAL A 512 -31.11 29.10 -34.51
CA VAL A 512 -31.62 27.71 -34.65
C VAL A 512 -30.53 26.69 -34.23
N LEU A 513 -30.94 25.49 -33.79
CA LEU A 513 -30.12 24.48 -33.09
C LEU A 513 -29.34 23.48 -33.99
N GLU A 514 -28.31 22.92 -33.33
CA GLU A 514 -27.97 21.48 -33.23
C GLU A 514 -26.95 20.75 -34.15
N THR A 515 -26.00 20.13 -33.44
CA THR A 515 -25.26 18.86 -33.66
C THR A 515 -23.99 18.79 -34.54
N SER A 516 -23.02 18.08 -33.94
CA SER A 516 -22.06 17.14 -34.56
C SER A 516 -20.61 17.58 -34.86
N THR A 517 -19.72 17.13 -33.97
CA THR A 517 -18.42 16.44 -34.22
C THR A 517 -17.21 17.17 -34.86
N PHE A 518 -16.08 17.15 -34.11
CA PHE A 518 -14.67 16.93 -34.52
C PHE A 518 -14.08 17.75 -35.70
N ASP A 519 -12.85 18.29 -35.67
CA ASP A 519 -11.70 18.14 -34.76
C ASP A 519 -10.70 19.28 -35.02
N ARG A 520 -9.87 19.67 -34.03
CA ARG A 520 -8.48 20.10 -34.26
C ARG A 520 -7.68 20.32 -32.97
N SER A 521 -6.57 19.59 -32.89
CA SER A 521 -5.57 19.64 -31.84
C SER A 521 -4.79 20.96 -31.77
N VAL A 522 -4.69 21.55 -30.57
CA VAL A 522 -3.46 22.24 -30.13
C VAL A 522 -3.26 21.99 -28.64
N THR A 523 -2.01 22.07 -28.19
CA THR A 523 -1.59 21.81 -26.81
C THR A 523 -2.19 22.77 -25.80
N SER A 524 -2.92 22.25 -24.83
CA SER A 524 -3.01 22.87 -23.50
C SER A 524 -3.14 21.79 -22.43
N ARG A 525 -2.49 22.02 -21.28
CA ARG A 525 -2.98 21.50 -20.00
C ARG A 525 -4.43 22.00 -19.85
N PRO A 526 -5.36 21.30 -19.16
CA PRO A 526 -6.57 21.97 -18.72
C PRO A 526 -6.16 23.18 -17.88
N THR A 527 -6.25 24.37 -18.48
CA THR A 527 -6.14 25.63 -17.77
C THR A 527 -7.29 25.66 -16.80
N ARG A 528 -6.98 25.48 -15.52
CA ARG A 528 -7.90 25.65 -14.40
C ARG A 528 -8.71 26.93 -14.64
N SER A 529 -10.04 26.79 -14.70
CA SER A 529 -10.94 27.93 -14.88
C SER A 529 -10.68 28.95 -13.77
N SER A 530 -10.65 30.23 -14.12
CA SER A 530 -10.15 31.31 -13.26
C SER A 530 -11.14 31.79 -12.19
N HIS A 531 -12.11 30.96 -11.78
CA HIS A 531 -13.26 31.38 -10.94
C HIS A 531 -13.65 30.31 -9.90
N TYR A 532 -12.70 29.79 -9.12
CA TYR A 532 -13.02 29.00 -7.94
C TYR A 532 -13.56 29.86 -6.80
N LEU A 533 -14.40 29.27 -5.94
CA LEU A 533 -14.91 29.87 -4.71
C LEU A 533 -13.80 30.54 -3.89
N LYS A 534 -13.92 31.86 -3.70
CA LYS A 534 -12.96 32.71 -2.97
C LYS A 534 -13.71 33.71 -2.09
N PHE A 535 -13.42 33.68 -0.80
CA PHE A 535 -14.02 34.52 0.22
C PHE A 535 -13.23 35.81 0.47
N THR A 536 -13.97 36.90 0.65
CA THR A 536 -13.48 38.21 1.12
C THR A 536 -14.39 38.76 2.24
N ILE A 537 -13.88 39.69 3.05
CA ILE A 537 -14.64 40.33 4.13
C ILE A 537 -14.86 41.81 3.80
N LYS A 538 -16.11 42.26 3.84
CA LYS A 538 -16.52 43.66 3.62
C LYS A 538 -16.05 44.55 4.77
N ASP A 539 -15.55 45.74 4.44
CA ASP A 539 -15.13 46.77 5.39
C ASP A 539 -14.11 46.29 6.43
N GLY A 540 -13.19 45.42 6.01
CA GLY A 540 -12.09 44.88 6.84
C GLY A 540 -12.51 43.83 7.87
N PHE A 541 -11.52 43.08 8.36
CA PHE A 541 -11.72 42.04 9.38
C PHE A 541 -12.34 42.60 10.67
N LYS A 542 -13.29 41.85 11.25
CA LYS A 542 -13.93 42.22 12.52
C LYS A 542 -13.22 41.52 13.68
N SER A 543 -13.02 42.21 14.80
CA SER A 543 -12.41 41.63 16.01
C SER A 543 -13.45 41.13 17.03
N ARG A 544 -14.50 40.43 16.56
CA ARG A 544 -15.52 39.88 17.47
C ARG A 544 -15.10 38.48 17.92
N LYS A 545 -14.72 38.34 19.19
CA LYS A 545 -14.52 37.05 19.88
C LYS A 545 -15.58 36.87 20.97
N THR A 546 -16.08 35.66 21.10
CA THR A 546 -16.99 35.20 22.16
C THR A 546 -16.44 33.88 22.72
N ARG A 547 -17.03 33.35 23.80
CA ARG A 547 -16.61 32.07 24.41
C ARG A 547 -16.63 30.88 23.43
N VAL A 548 -17.45 30.94 22.37
CA VAL A 548 -17.63 29.85 21.38
C VAL A 548 -17.25 30.26 19.95
N GLU A 549 -17.77 31.43 19.54
CA GLU A 549 -17.67 32.12 18.24
C GLU A 549 -16.42 33.04 18.09
N LYS A 550 -15.58 32.97 17.05
CA LYS A 550 -14.71 34.10 16.64
C LYS A 550 -14.93 34.51 15.18
N SER A 551 -14.82 35.80 14.88
CA SER A 551 -14.65 36.31 13.52
C SER A 551 -13.38 35.77 12.87
N ILE A 552 -13.43 35.57 11.56
CA ILE A 552 -12.29 35.10 10.76
C ILE A 552 -11.22 36.19 10.67
N ASP A 553 -9.96 35.79 10.73
CA ASP A 553 -8.78 36.63 10.49
C ASP A 553 -8.16 36.33 9.11
N ALA A 554 -7.13 37.10 8.72
CA ALA A 554 -6.48 36.94 7.42
C ALA A 554 -5.87 35.54 7.19
N TYR A 555 -5.33 34.91 8.24
CA TYR A 555 -4.73 33.58 8.16
C TYR A 555 -5.80 32.50 7.93
N HIS A 556 -6.87 32.52 8.72
CA HIS A 556 -7.98 31.57 8.59
C HIS A 556 -8.78 31.79 7.30
N LEU A 557 -8.92 33.04 6.82
CA LEU A 557 -9.51 33.34 5.51
C LEU A 557 -8.64 32.78 4.37
N GLY A 558 -7.31 32.93 4.46
CA GLY A 558 -6.36 32.30 3.54
C GLY A 558 -6.45 30.77 3.58
N LYS A 559 -6.66 30.17 4.75
CA LYS A 559 -6.86 28.72 4.92
C LYS A 559 -8.17 28.24 4.29
N LEU A 560 -9.26 29.00 4.44
CA LEU A 560 -10.55 28.73 3.82
C LEU A 560 -10.48 28.83 2.28
N ASN A 561 -9.82 29.86 1.75
CA ASN A 561 -9.62 30.03 0.31
C ASN A 561 -8.76 28.91 -0.31
N ARG A 562 -7.80 28.32 0.43
CA ARG A 562 -7.07 27.11 0.00
C ARG A 562 -7.92 25.82 -0.01
N ARG A 563 -9.18 25.88 0.44
CA ARG A 563 -10.18 24.80 0.46
C ARG A 563 -11.46 25.15 -0.33
N GLY A 564 -11.44 26.26 -1.09
CA GLY A 564 -12.60 26.71 -1.86
C GLY A 564 -13.08 25.69 -2.90
N TYR A 565 -12.18 24.91 -3.49
CA TYR A 565 -12.53 23.80 -4.40
C TYR A 565 -13.35 22.72 -3.67
N ASP A 566 -12.79 22.14 -2.61
CA ASP A 566 -13.40 21.05 -1.82
C ASP A 566 -14.80 21.44 -1.29
N LEU A 567 -14.95 22.70 -0.87
CA LEU A 567 -16.20 23.26 -0.36
C LEU A 567 -17.24 23.52 -1.47
N GLN A 568 -16.79 23.96 -2.65
CA GLN A 568 -17.65 24.18 -3.82
C GLN A 568 -18.16 22.85 -4.41
N GLU A 569 -17.29 21.84 -4.53
CA GLU A 569 -17.64 20.50 -5.01
C GLU A 569 -18.68 19.83 -4.10
N ALA A 570 -18.46 19.85 -2.79
CA ALA A 570 -19.43 19.32 -1.83
C ALA A 570 -20.75 20.10 -1.78
N ALA A 571 -20.74 21.42 -1.98
CA ALA A 571 -21.94 22.23 -2.09
C ALA A 571 -22.75 21.90 -3.35
N GLN A 572 -22.08 21.67 -4.49
CA GLN A 572 -22.73 21.22 -5.72
C GLN A 572 -23.37 19.84 -5.54
N PHE A 573 -22.62 18.86 -5.03
CA PHE A 573 -23.14 17.51 -4.77
C PHE A 573 -24.34 17.53 -3.81
N TYR A 574 -24.24 18.26 -2.69
CA TYR A 574 -25.32 18.34 -1.72
C TYR A 574 -26.58 18.94 -2.36
N LEU A 575 -26.44 20.01 -3.15
CA LEU A 575 -27.56 20.68 -3.81
C LEU A 575 -28.22 19.83 -4.90
N THR A 576 -27.46 19.07 -5.70
CA THR A 576 -28.03 18.23 -6.76
C THR A 576 -28.60 16.91 -6.22
N GLU A 577 -27.85 16.20 -5.38
CA GLU A 577 -28.18 14.82 -5.03
C GLU A 577 -28.96 14.65 -3.72
N LEU A 578 -28.75 15.52 -2.74
CA LEU A 578 -29.31 15.34 -1.39
C LEU A 578 -30.43 16.34 -1.07
N ALA A 579 -30.24 17.62 -1.39
CA ALA A 579 -31.14 18.69 -0.98
C ALA A 579 -32.59 18.47 -1.42
N ASN A 580 -33.52 18.87 -0.54
CA ASN A 580 -34.97 18.76 -0.69
C ASN A 580 -35.41 17.32 -1.03
N SER A 581 -34.78 16.32 -0.41
CA SER A 581 -35.16 14.92 -0.57
C SER A 581 -35.15 14.14 0.75
N THR A 582 -35.96 13.08 0.78
CA THR A 582 -35.95 12.04 1.82
C THR A 582 -35.19 10.84 1.30
N ILE A 583 -34.13 10.42 1.99
CA ILE A 583 -33.41 9.19 1.68
C ILE A 583 -33.92 8.07 2.59
N HIS A 584 -34.38 6.99 1.97
CA HIS A 584 -34.95 5.80 2.59
C HIS A 584 -33.94 4.66 2.54
N TYR A 585 -33.46 4.21 3.70
CA TYR A 585 -32.53 3.08 3.84
C TYR A 585 -33.28 1.85 4.35
N PHE A 586 -33.32 0.79 3.55
CA PHE A 586 -33.71 -0.54 4.01
C PHE A 586 -32.50 -1.21 4.66
N THR A 587 -32.68 -1.80 5.84
CA THR A 587 -31.60 -2.44 6.59
C THR A 587 -31.84 -3.94 6.79
N MET A 588 -30.75 -4.69 7.02
CA MET A 588 -30.73 -6.17 7.07
C MET A 588 -31.64 -6.77 8.16
N ASP A 589 -32.00 -6.02 9.18
CA ASP A 589 -32.93 -6.48 10.22
C ASP A 589 -34.42 -6.25 9.89
N GLY A 590 -34.70 -5.67 8.72
CA GLY A 590 -36.04 -5.34 8.25
C GLY A 590 -36.50 -3.92 8.62
N SER A 591 -35.66 -3.08 9.22
CA SER A 591 -36.00 -1.69 9.52
C SER A 591 -35.87 -0.79 8.28
N LEU A 592 -36.81 0.15 8.14
CA LEU A 592 -36.77 1.25 7.17
C LEU A 592 -36.41 2.54 7.91
N VAL A 593 -35.30 3.16 7.52
CA VAL A 593 -34.80 4.42 8.07
C VAL A 593 -35.06 5.53 7.06
N GLN A 594 -35.56 6.67 7.52
CA GLN A 594 -35.87 7.82 6.67
C GLN A 594 -35.08 9.02 7.17
N VAL A 595 -34.34 9.69 6.28
CA VAL A 595 -33.52 10.87 6.60
C VAL A 595 -33.82 11.98 5.61
N ASN A 596 -34.16 13.16 6.12
CA ASN A 596 -34.49 14.35 5.35
C ASN A 596 -33.25 15.24 5.22
N PHE A 597 -32.94 15.62 3.98
CA PHE A 597 -31.81 16.49 3.63
C PHE A 597 -32.34 17.83 3.13
N LEU A 598 -32.49 18.80 4.01
CA LEU A 598 -32.90 20.17 3.63
C LEU A 598 -31.68 20.99 3.18
N GLU A 599 -31.89 22.02 2.37
CA GLU A 599 -30.83 22.97 1.99
C GLU A 599 -30.16 23.61 3.23
N SER A 600 -30.95 23.92 4.26
CA SER A 600 -30.49 24.53 5.51
C SER A 600 -29.47 23.69 6.30
N ASN A 601 -29.55 22.35 6.20
CA ASN A 601 -28.67 21.45 6.95
C ASN A 601 -27.20 21.50 6.50
N PHE A 602 -26.91 21.91 5.26
CA PHE A 602 -25.55 21.90 4.71
C PHE A 602 -24.57 22.72 5.58
N MET A 603 -25.02 23.86 6.11
CA MET A 603 -24.17 24.73 6.94
C MET A 603 -23.79 24.08 8.29
N HIS A 604 -24.56 23.13 8.80
CA HIS A 604 -24.15 22.35 9.98
C HIS A 604 -23.01 21.37 9.66
N LEU A 605 -22.91 20.92 8.41
CA LEU A 605 -21.84 20.05 7.93
C LEU A 605 -20.54 20.84 7.71
N THR A 606 -20.59 22.10 7.25
CA THR A 606 -19.38 22.94 7.11
C THR A 606 -18.84 23.45 8.45
N GLY A 607 -19.72 23.75 9.41
CA GLY A 607 -19.32 24.37 10.67
C GLY A 607 -18.93 25.86 10.55
N LEU A 608 -19.20 26.47 9.40
CA LEU A 608 -19.06 27.91 9.14
C LEU A 608 -20.33 28.65 9.53
N LYS A 609 -20.21 29.91 9.94
CA LYS A 609 -21.34 30.80 10.21
C LYS A 609 -21.14 32.12 9.48
N ILE A 610 -21.84 32.30 8.38
CA ILE A 610 -21.76 33.51 7.57
C ILE A 610 -22.66 34.59 8.20
N VAL A 611 -22.21 35.84 8.15
CA VAL A 611 -22.96 37.00 8.61
C VAL A 611 -22.97 38.03 7.49
N GLY A 612 -24.18 38.48 7.14
CA GLY A 612 -24.43 39.56 6.21
C GLY A 612 -25.91 39.75 5.94
N GLU A 613 -26.30 40.93 5.47
CA GLU A 613 -27.68 41.23 5.10
C GLU A 613 -28.20 40.23 4.04
N GLY A 614 -29.30 39.54 4.35
CA GLY A 614 -29.92 38.53 3.47
C GLY A 614 -29.27 37.13 3.45
N ALA A 615 -28.19 36.88 4.20
CA ALA A 615 -27.47 35.60 4.17
C ALA A 615 -28.18 34.48 4.95
N THR A 616 -29.13 33.78 4.30
CA THR A 616 -29.77 32.56 4.85
C THR A 616 -28.96 31.30 4.49
N PRO A 617 -29.04 30.20 5.27
CA PRO A 617 -28.33 28.95 4.99
C PRO A 617 -28.53 28.42 3.57
N GLU A 618 -29.72 28.55 3.02
CA GLU A 618 -30.10 28.17 1.66
C GLU A 618 -29.36 29.04 0.64
N SER A 619 -29.47 30.38 0.76
CA SER A 619 -28.76 31.31 -0.13
C SER A 619 -27.25 31.08 -0.16
N ILE A 620 -26.66 30.73 0.98
CA ILE A 620 -25.23 30.42 1.13
C ILE A 620 -24.86 29.12 0.41
N LEU A 621 -25.68 28.06 0.50
CA LEU A 621 -25.49 26.82 -0.26
C LEU A 621 -25.48 27.09 -1.77
N HIS A 622 -26.44 27.86 -2.27
CA HIS A 622 -26.51 28.24 -3.69
C HIS A 622 -25.31 29.09 -4.12
N ASP A 623 -24.83 30.01 -3.29
CA ASP A 623 -23.64 30.81 -3.57
C ASP A 623 -22.36 29.96 -3.58
N PHE A 624 -22.20 29.04 -2.62
CA PHE A 624 -21.04 28.13 -2.55
C PHE A 624 -21.00 27.19 -3.76
N ALA A 625 -22.15 26.64 -4.15
CA ALA A 625 -22.26 25.79 -5.34
C ALA A 625 -21.97 26.57 -6.65
N ARG A 626 -22.42 27.83 -6.74
CA ARG A 626 -22.16 28.71 -7.89
C ARG A 626 -20.68 29.09 -8.02
N GLY A 627 -20.02 29.34 -6.88
CA GLY A 627 -18.62 29.76 -6.81
C GLY A 627 -18.36 31.20 -7.28
N GLY A 628 -17.07 31.54 -7.43
CA GLY A 628 -16.59 32.89 -7.71
C GLY A 628 -16.15 33.65 -6.46
N GLU A 629 -15.98 34.98 -6.58
CA GLU A 629 -15.61 35.83 -5.44
C GLU A 629 -16.86 36.21 -4.63
N LEU A 630 -16.95 35.69 -3.39
CA LEU A 630 -18.03 35.98 -2.45
C LEU A 630 -17.53 36.89 -1.33
N SER A 631 -18.32 37.93 -1.03
CA SER A 631 -17.95 38.94 -0.03
C SER A 631 -19.03 39.09 1.04
N TYR A 632 -18.68 38.78 2.29
CA TYR A 632 -19.58 38.78 3.44
C TYR A 632 -19.14 39.82 4.49
N GLU A 633 -20.04 40.26 5.37
CA GLU A 633 -19.70 41.26 6.40
C GLU A 633 -18.79 40.69 7.49
N ASP A 634 -19.00 39.42 7.83
CA ASP A 634 -18.21 38.67 8.81
C ASP A 634 -18.40 37.16 8.54
N ILE A 635 -17.35 36.37 8.72
CA ILE A 635 -17.42 34.91 8.71
C ILE A 635 -16.99 34.47 10.09
N ARG A 636 -17.84 33.75 10.81
CA ARG A 636 -17.53 33.24 12.15
C ARG A 636 -17.19 31.77 12.09
N LEU A 637 -16.15 31.43 12.83
CA LEU A 637 -15.61 30.10 13.03
C LEU A 637 -15.69 29.79 14.52
N LYS A 638 -15.83 28.52 14.89
CA LYS A 638 -15.58 28.11 16.28
C LYS A 638 -14.16 28.50 16.69
N ASN A 639 -13.94 28.69 17.99
CA ASN A 639 -12.60 28.89 18.57
C ASN A 639 -11.64 27.68 18.43
N THR A 640 -11.98 26.67 17.62
CA THR A 640 -11.20 25.44 17.38
C THR A 640 -11.11 25.17 15.87
N GLU A 641 -10.16 24.32 15.46
CA GLU A 641 -9.95 23.92 14.06
C GLU A 641 -11.07 23.03 13.45
N SER A 642 -12.11 22.71 14.24
CA SER A 642 -13.23 21.84 13.84
C SER A 642 -13.91 22.19 12.50
N PRO A 643 -14.09 23.47 12.09
CA PRO A 643 -14.66 23.79 10.78
C PRO A 643 -13.76 23.33 9.61
N PHE A 644 -12.43 23.39 9.75
CA PHE A 644 -11.51 22.97 8.69
C PHE A 644 -11.37 21.44 8.63
N ASP A 645 -11.41 20.76 9.78
CA ASP A 645 -11.50 19.29 9.84
C ASP A 645 -12.79 18.77 9.16
N LYS A 646 -13.90 19.49 9.34
CA LYS A 646 -15.18 19.23 8.65
C LYS A 646 -15.05 19.42 7.14
N ILE A 647 -14.60 20.60 6.70
CA ILE A 647 -14.48 20.91 5.26
C ILE A 647 -13.58 19.91 4.54
N LYS A 648 -12.52 19.40 5.19
CA LYS A 648 -11.60 18.40 4.63
C LYS A 648 -12.26 17.06 4.25
N VAL A 649 -13.40 16.71 4.85
CA VAL A 649 -14.12 15.44 4.61
C VAL A 649 -15.46 15.62 3.90
N LEU A 650 -15.86 16.85 3.58
CA LEU A 650 -17.09 17.12 2.84
C LEU A 650 -17.13 16.51 1.43
N PRO A 651 -16.03 16.39 0.67
CA PRO A 651 -16.06 15.74 -0.65
C PRO A 651 -16.52 14.27 -0.60
N ASP A 652 -16.25 13.56 0.50
CA ASP A 652 -16.60 12.13 0.65
C ASP A 652 -18.12 11.91 0.92
N LEU A 653 -18.94 12.96 0.96
CA LEU A 653 -20.35 12.90 1.37
C LEU A 653 -21.24 12.04 0.43
N GLU A 654 -20.76 11.74 -0.78
CA GLU A 654 -21.40 10.78 -1.70
C GLU A 654 -21.54 9.36 -1.11
N THR A 655 -20.68 8.99 -0.16
CA THR A 655 -20.72 7.68 0.52
C THR A 655 -22.01 7.41 1.29
N VAL A 656 -22.77 8.46 1.62
CA VAL A 656 -24.11 8.36 2.23
C VAL A 656 -25.12 7.67 1.30
N LEU A 657 -24.88 7.64 -0.02
CA LEU A 657 -25.76 7.01 -1.01
C LEU A 657 -25.30 5.59 -1.44
N GLN A 658 -24.32 5.00 -0.75
CA GLN A 658 -23.75 3.69 -1.09
C GLN A 658 -24.21 2.57 -0.11
N THR A 659 -24.35 1.33 -0.59
CA THR A 659 -24.93 0.19 0.20
C THR A 659 -23.94 -0.63 1.01
N ASP A 660 -22.65 -0.35 0.89
CA ASP A 660 -21.56 -0.82 1.75
C ASP A 660 -21.40 0.04 3.02
N SER A 661 -22.02 1.23 3.06
CA SER A 661 -22.25 1.96 4.31
C SER A 661 -23.05 1.14 5.33
N PHE A 662 -22.75 1.35 6.60
CA PHE A 662 -23.45 0.73 7.73
C PHE A 662 -24.23 1.75 8.54
N TYR A 663 -25.45 1.36 8.91
CA TYR A 663 -26.30 2.13 9.80
C TYR A 663 -26.15 1.63 11.24
N PHE A 664 -26.08 2.57 12.19
CA PHE A 664 -26.05 2.29 13.62
C PHE A 664 -27.18 3.06 14.31
N ASP A 665 -28.07 2.31 14.97
CA ASP A 665 -29.34 2.77 15.56
C ASP A 665 -29.33 2.92 17.09
N GLN A 666 -28.22 2.56 17.74
CA GLN A 666 -28.12 2.46 19.21
C GLN A 666 -26.93 3.24 19.77
N LEU A 667 -26.81 4.52 19.42
CA LEU A 667 -25.72 5.39 19.90
C LEU A 667 -25.85 5.81 21.36
N GLN A 668 -27.03 5.63 22.00
CA GLN A 668 -27.26 6.04 23.39
C GLN A 668 -26.42 5.28 24.42
N ASN A 669 -25.90 4.09 24.06
CA ASN A 669 -24.97 3.32 24.92
C ASN A 669 -23.53 3.87 24.89
N ILE A 670 -23.25 4.89 24.07
CA ILE A 670 -21.94 5.51 23.91
C ILE A 670 -22.01 6.91 24.56
N SER A 671 -21.38 7.09 25.72
CA SER A 671 -21.48 8.30 26.56
C SER A 671 -21.17 9.62 25.82
N ARG A 672 -20.30 9.59 24.80
CA ARG A 672 -20.00 10.76 23.96
C ARG A 672 -21.11 11.16 22.96
N TYR A 673 -22.12 10.31 22.76
CA TYR A 673 -23.26 10.52 21.85
C TYR A 673 -24.61 10.56 22.55
N GLU A 674 -24.70 9.99 23.76
CA GLU A 674 -25.86 10.06 24.65
C GLU A 674 -26.47 11.47 24.70
N GLY A 675 -27.79 11.54 24.45
CA GLY A 675 -28.57 12.79 24.46
C GLY A 675 -28.20 13.83 23.40
N ARG A 676 -27.28 13.53 22.47
CA ARG A 676 -26.78 14.48 21.46
C ARG A 676 -27.07 14.07 20.02
N PHE A 677 -27.07 12.78 19.72
CA PHE A 677 -27.30 12.21 18.39
C PHE A 677 -28.05 10.88 18.50
N ASP A 678 -28.83 10.54 17.49
CA ASP A 678 -29.73 9.38 17.53
C ASP A 678 -29.17 8.19 16.75
N SER A 679 -28.62 8.45 15.56
CA SER A 679 -28.04 7.44 14.68
C SER A 679 -26.89 7.99 13.84
N LEU A 680 -26.14 7.09 13.21
CA LEU A 680 -25.08 7.46 12.27
C LEU A 680 -24.99 6.50 11.09
N ILE A 681 -24.43 7.01 10.00
CA ILE A 681 -23.91 6.23 8.88
C ILE A 681 -22.38 6.33 8.88
N LYS A 682 -21.72 5.19 8.69
CA LYS A 682 -20.28 5.08 8.41
C LYS A 682 -20.09 4.25 7.14
N ALA A 683 -19.43 4.80 6.13
CA ALA A 683 -18.98 4.07 4.95
C ALA A 683 -17.96 2.99 5.34
N ASP A 684 -17.77 1.90 4.59
CA ASP A 684 -16.73 0.91 4.92
C ASP A 684 -15.34 1.33 4.41
N ASP A 685 -15.31 1.85 3.19
CA ASP A 685 -14.13 2.24 2.41
C ASP A 685 -13.55 3.60 2.82
N SER A 686 -14.41 4.54 3.20
CA SER A 686 -14.03 5.88 3.65
C SER A 686 -14.00 5.97 5.18
N ASP A 687 -13.22 6.94 5.66
CA ASP A 687 -13.21 7.31 7.06
C ASP A 687 -14.35 8.26 7.44
N LEU A 688 -15.36 8.46 6.58
CA LEU A 688 -16.47 9.38 6.84
C LEU A 688 -17.43 8.82 7.89
N MET A 689 -17.83 9.68 8.82
CA MET A 689 -18.97 9.45 9.71
C MET A 689 -19.94 10.63 9.61
N VAL A 690 -21.21 10.33 9.33
CA VAL A 690 -22.31 11.31 9.29
C VAL A 690 -23.27 11.02 10.44
N LEU A 691 -23.45 12.01 11.31
CA LEU A 691 -24.37 11.96 12.45
C LEU A 691 -25.73 12.54 12.10
N PHE A 692 -26.78 11.83 12.52
CA PHE A 692 -28.17 12.25 12.39
C PHE A 692 -28.81 12.54 13.75
N ARG A 693 -29.83 13.40 13.73
CA ARG A 693 -30.68 13.69 14.89
C ARG A 693 -32.14 13.73 14.45
N MET A 694 -33.03 13.19 15.27
CA MET A 694 -34.47 13.29 15.07
C MET A 694 -34.99 14.63 15.60
N ASN A 695 -35.48 15.49 14.69
CA ASN A 695 -36.23 16.70 14.99
C ASN A 695 -37.74 16.38 15.07
N THR A 696 -38.49 17.14 15.88
CA THR A 696 -39.94 17.00 16.02
C THR A 696 -40.74 17.56 14.85
N GLU A 697 -40.13 18.46 14.05
CA GLU A 697 -40.75 19.09 12.88
C GLU A 697 -40.26 18.46 11.58
N ASP A 698 -38.93 18.39 11.37
CA ASP A 698 -38.33 17.90 10.12
C ASP A 698 -38.00 16.39 10.10
N GLY A 699 -38.30 15.65 11.16
CA GLY A 699 -37.88 14.24 11.29
C GLY A 699 -36.36 14.08 11.43
N THR A 700 -35.80 12.95 11.00
CA THR A 700 -34.36 12.67 11.10
C THR A 700 -33.57 13.48 10.08
N VAL A 701 -32.62 14.30 10.52
CA VAL A 701 -31.83 15.20 9.66
C VAL A 701 -30.32 15.11 9.93
N PRO A 702 -29.44 15.39 8.94
CA PRO A 702 -27.99 15.42 9.14
C PRO A 702 -27.56 16.65 9.95
N VAL A 703 -26.65 16.45 10.92
CA VAL A 703 -26.23 17.51 11.86
C VAL A 703 -24.72 17.65 12.03
N SER A 704 -23.92 16.65 11.68
CA SER A 704 -22.45 16.79 11.66
C SER A 704 -21.79 15.69 10.82
N VAL A 705 -20.61 16.02 10.29
CA VAL A 705 -19.69 15.11 9.61
C VAL A 705 -18.30 15.20 10.25
N PHE A 706 -17.50 14.14 10.23
CA PHE A 706 -16.08 14.14 10.62
C PHE A 706 -15.36 12.84 10.19
N LYS A 707 -14.03 12.83 10.33
CA LYS A 707 -13.17 11.67 10.09
C LYS A 707 -13.13 10.69 11.28
N ALA A 708 -13.32 9.40 11.02
CA ALA A 708 -13.24 8.30 11.97
C ALA A 708 -11.86 8.19 12.63
N ARG A 709 -11.77 8.53 13.92
CA ARG A 709 -10.56 8.32 14.76
C ARG A 709 -10.55 6.89 15.29
N GLN A 710 -9.39 6.34 15.64
CA GLN A 710 -9.24 4.94 16.06
C GLN A 710 -10.18 4.57 17.23
N ILE A 711 -10.18 5.40 18.28
CA ILE A 711 -11.08 5.30 19.44
C ILE A 711 -12.56 5.13 19.02
N LEU A 712 -13.01 5.88 18.00
CA LEU A 712 -14.40 5.81 17.51
C LEU A 712 -14.69 4.51 16.74
N ARG A 713 -13.69 3.92 16.08
CA ARG A 713 -13.85 2.59 15.45
C ARG A 713 -13.96 1.51 16.52
N ASP A 714 -13.20 1.65 17.60
CA ASP A 714 -13.19 0.69 18.71
C ASP A 714 -14.49 0.75 19.54
N GLU A 715 -15.00 1.95 19.84
CA GLU A 715 -16.33 2.16 20.44
C GLU A 715 -17.46 1.55 19.60
N LEU A 716 -17.34 1.59 18.26
CA LEU A 716 -18.35 1.02 17.35
C LEU A 716 -18.29 -0.50 17.17
N LYS A 717 -17.24 -1.19 17.67
CA LYS A 717 -17.18 -2.67 17.64
C LYS A 717 -18.25 -3.33 18.51
N GLY A 718 -18.71 -2.65 19.56
CA GLY A 718 -19.72 -3.15 20.49
C GLY A 718 -21.17 -2.78 20.13
N THR A 719 -21.39 -1.92 19.12
CA THR A 719 -22.73 -1.50 18.69
C THR A 719 -23.24 -2.33 17.53
N ARG A 720 -24.56 -2.33 17.36
CA ARG A 720 -25.25 -3.12 16.34
C ARG A 720 -25.01 -2.55 14.94
N LYS A 721 -24.10 -3.17 14.20
CA LYS A 721 -23.87 -2.93 12.77
C LYS A 721 -25.05 -3.46 11.96
N ASN A 722 -25.91 -2.57 11.45
CA ASN A 722 -27.00 -2.93 10.53
C ASN A 722 -26.57 -2.64 9.09
N GLU A 723 -26.50 -3.67 8.25
CA GLU A 723 -26.12 -3.55 6.84
C GLU A 723 -27.26 -2.97 6.00
N ILE A 724 -26.93 -2.14 5.01
CA ILE A 724 -27.92 -1.49 4.15
C ILE A 724 -28.22 -2.40 2.95
N LEU A 725 -29.50 -2.74 2.77
CA LEU A 725 -30.03 -3.58 1.69
C LEU A 725 -30.39 -2.78 0.44
N GLY A 726 -30.83 -1.54 0.61
CA GLY A 726 -31.23 -0.67 -0.48
C GLY A 726 -31.47 0.75 -0.03
N ILE A 727 -31.22 1.68 -0.94
CA ILE A 727 -31.28 3.14 -0.76
C ILE A 727 -32.18 3.70 -1.86
N PHE A 728 -33.22 4.42 -1.46
CA PHE A 728 -34.17 5.07 -2.35
C PHE A 728 -34.27 6.55 -1.99
N ARG A 729 -34.35 7.41 -3.01
CA ARG A 729 -34.53 8.85 -2.85
C ARG A 729 -35.97 9.21 -3.18
N GLU A 730 -36.62 9.98 -2.32
CA GLU A 730 -37.92 10.58 -2.59
C GLU A 730 -37.77 12.10 -2.70
N ARG A 731 -38.14 12.64 -3.86
CA ARG A 731 -38.12 14.08 -4.16
C ARG A 731 -39.37 14.41 -4.98
N ASP A 732 -40.09 15.47 -4.58
CA ASP A 732 -41.35 15.91 -5.23
C ASP A 732 -42.41 14.79 -5.42
N GLY A 733 -42.47 13.83 -4.49
CA GLY A 733 -43.36 12.67 -4.54
C GLY A 733 -42.97 11.59 -5.55
N GLN A 734 -41.79 11.69 -6.19
CA GLN A 734 -41.20 10.64 -7.02
C GLN A 734 -40.17 9.85 -6.22
N ILE A 735 -40.28 8.52 -6.25
CA ILE A 735 -39.35 7.60 -5.58
C ILE A 735 -38.41 7.00 -6.64
N GLU A 736 -37.13 7.26 -6.47
CA GLU A 736 -36.02 6.78 -7.29
C GLU A 736 -35.20 5.73 -6.54
N GLN A 737 -34.75 4.68 -7.23
CA GLN A 737 -33.83 3.70 -6.67
C GLN A 737 -32.39 4.19 -6.86
N ILE A 738 -31.68 4.45 -5.77
CA ILE A 738 -30.30 4.96 -5.80
C ILE A 738 -29.30 3.81 -5.81
N ALA A 739 -29.41 2.89 -4.84
CA ALA A 739 -28.50 1.76 -4.72
C ALA A 739 -29.21 0.54 -4.10
N VAL A 740 -28.81 -0.68 -4.50
CA VAL A 740 -29.35 -1.93 -3.94
C VAL A 740 -28.22 -2.92 -3.74
N ASN A 741 -28.17 -3.52 -2.54
CA ASN A 741 -27.15 -4.48 -2.16
C ASN A 741 -27.44 -5.85 -2.82
N SER A 742 -26.89 -6.03 -4.02
CA SER A 742 -27.09 -7.23 -4.85
C SER A 742 -26.62 -8.55 -4.19
N SER A 743 -25.80 -8.48 -3.12
CA SER A 743 -25.42 -9.65 -2.31
C SER A 743 -26.63 -10.26 -1.61
N TYR A 744 -27.55 -9.42 -1.11
CA TYR A 744 -28.74 -9.85 -0.35
C TYR A 744 -30.04 -9.77 -1.17
N VAL A 745 -30.17 -8.75 -2.01
CA VAL A 745 -31.40 -8.45 -2.76
C VAL A 745 -31.30 -9.02 -4.18
N LYS A 746 -32.20 -9.93 -4.55
CA LYS A 746 -32.13 -10.71 -5.81
C LYS A 746 -33.17 -10.33 -6.87
N ASP A 747 -34.20 -9.59 -6.49
CA ASP A 747 -35.21 -9.01 -7.39
C ASP A 747 -34.78 -7.63 -7.96
N GLY A 748 -33.56 -7.18 -7.62
CA GLY A 748 -33.05 -5.86 -7.98
C GLY A 748 -33.67 -4.70 -7.20
N GLY A 749 -34.43 -4.96 -6.12
CA GLY A 749 -35.08 -3.95 -5.29
C GLY A 749 -36.55 -3.68 -5.65
N GLN A 750 -37.13 -4.44 -6.57
CA GLN A 750 -38.51 -4.23 -7.06
C GLN A 750 -39.56 -4.30 -5.95
N GLU A 751 -39.44 -5.22 -5.00
CA GLU A 751 -40.38 -5.32 -3.88
C GLU A 751 -40.18 -4.18 -2.86
N MET A 752 -38.95 -3.69 -2.64
CA MET A 752 -38.68 -2.51 -1.81
C MET A 752 -39.30 -1.24 -2.43
N LEU A 753 -39.12 -1.04 -3.74
CA LEU A 753 -39.74 0.05 -4.48
C LEU A 753 -41.28 -0.02 -4.41
N ARG A 754 -41.84 -1.23 -4.55
CA ARG A 754 -43.28 -1.48 -4.42
C ARG A 754 -43.82 -1.17 -3.02
N LEU A 755 -43.06 -1.51 -1.97
CA LEU A 755 -43.44 -1.22 -0.58
C LEU A 755 -43.51 0.30 -0.33
N LEU A 756 -42.57 1.09 -0.86
CA LEU A 756 -42.62 2.55 -0.78
C LEU A 756 -43.84 3.09 -1.56
N GLN A 757 -44.00 2.71 -2.83
CA GLN A 757 -45.09 3.17 -3.70
C GLN A 757 -46.50 2.81 -3.18
N THR A 758 -46.65 1.68 -2.47
CA THR A 758 -47.96 1.25 -1.94
C THR A 758 -48.39 2.11 -0.73
N ASN A 759 -47.43 2.66 0.03
CA ASN A 759 -47.70 3.49 1.19
C ASN A 759 -48.11 4.93 0.80
N SER A 760 -47.50 5.50 -0.23
CA SER A 760 -47.79 6.87 -0.72
C SER A 760 -49.24 7.10 -1.17
N VAL A 761 -50.01 6.03 -1.43
CA VAL A 761 -51.40 6.10 -1.92
C VAL A 761 -52.43 6.23 -0.78
N GLN A 762 -52.08 5.98 0.48
CA GLN A 762 -53.06 5.93 1.59
C GLN A 762 -53.31 7.26 2.33
N GLU A 763 -52.51 8.31 2.12
CA GLU A 763 -52.63 9.57 2.88
C GLU A 763 -53.63 10.60 2.30
N GLY A 764 -54.26 10.30 1.16
CA GLY A 764 -55.00 11.27 0.34
C GLY A 764 -56.53 11.29 0.41
N VAL A 765 -57.19 11.16 1.57
CA VAL A 765 -58.66 11.41 1.70
C VAL A 765 -59.03 12.13 3.01
N SER A 766 -59.98 13.08 2.93
CA SER A 766 -60.24 14.18 3.88
C SER A 766 -60.90 13.87 5.23
N SER A 767 -60.65 14.74 6.22
CA SER A 767 -61.27 14.80 7.57
C SER A 767 -62.78 15.13 7.56
N PRO A 768 -63.52 14.86 8.68
CA PRO A 768 -63.70 15.91 9.70
C PRO A 768 -63.72 15.44 11.19
N LYS A 769 -63.57 16.41 12.11
CA LYS A 769 -63.70 16.33 13.60
C LYS A 769 -65.15 16.64 14.05
N PRO A 770 -65.55 16.54 15.35
CA PRO A 770 -64.96 15.85 16.52
C PRO A 770 -65.95 14.99 17.38
N ALA A 771 -65.44 14.10 18.24
CA ALA A 771 -66.04 13.75 19.55
C ALA A 771 -65.08 12.90 20.42
N MET A 772 -65.10 13.08 21.75
CA MET A 772 -64.29 12.30 22.71
C MET A 772 -65.02 11.05 23.20
N THR A 773 -64.38 9.87 23.21
CA THR A 773 -64.31 8.98 24.40
C THR A 773 -63.39 7.74 24.20
N LYS A 774 -62.52 7.50 25.19
CA LYS A 774 -61.80 6.26 25.59
C LYS A 774 -61.34 5.25 24.51
N ALA A 775 -60.02 5.09 24.39
CA ALA A 775 -59.36 4.24 23.39
C ALA A 775 -59.23 2.75 23.75
N PRO A 776 -59.50 1.84 22.80
CA PRO A 776 -58.86 0.52 22.67
C PRO A 776 -57.67 0.56 21.69
N LEU A 777 -56.82 -0.47 21.73
CA LEU A 777 -55.58 -0.59 20.94
C LEU A 777 -55.79 -0.53 19.42
N SER A 778 -54.85 0.12 18.71
CA SER A 778 -54.97 0.44 17.28
C SER A 778 -54.69 -0.75 16.33
N PRO A 779 -55.18 -0.70 15.06
CA PRO A 779 -54.98 -1.76 14.07
C PRO A 779 -53.54 -2.11 13.67
N LYS A 780 -52.53 -1.31 14.10
CA LYS A 780 -51.11 -1.50 13.73
C LYS A 780 -50.51 -2.83 14.19
N SER A 781 -51.08 -3.50 15.20
CA SER A 781 -50.55 -4.79 15.73
C SER A 781 -50.76 -5.97 14.78
N LYS A 782 -51.92 -6.10 14.13
CA LYS A 782 -52.25 -7.25 13.26
C LYS A 782 -51.46 -7.27 11.95
N ILE A 783 -51.06 -6.10 11.45
CA ILE A 783 -50.25 -5.97 10.23
C ILE A 783 -48.81 -6.46 10.49
N LYS A 784 -48.25 -6.14 11.66
CA LYS A 784 -46.89 -6.57 12.06
C LYS A 784 -46.78 -8.09 12.17
N GLU A 785 -47.79 -8.77 12.71
CA GLU A 785 -47.82 -10.24 12.78
C GLU A 785 -47.97 -10.94 11.42
N ALA A 786 -48.66 -10.34 10.45
CA ALA A 786 -48.83 -10.91 9.12
C ALA A 786 -47.51 -10.90 8.32
N ILE A 787 -46.82 -9.75 8.33
CA ILE A 787 -45.49 -9.58 7.72
C ILE A 787 -44.49 -10.57 8.32
N GLN A 788 -44.50 -10.70 9.65
CA GLN A 788 -43.59 -11.59 10.39
C GLN A 788 -43.86 -13.08 10.13
N ARG A 789 -45.08 -13.48 9.72
CA ARG A 789 -45.38 -14.86 9.31
C ARG A 789 -44.92 -15.16 7.89
N GLN A 790 -45.13 -14.25 6.93
CA GLN A 790 -44.69 -14.44 5.54
C GLN A 790 -43.16 -14.45 5.43
N ALA A 791 -42.47 -13.54 6.12
CA ALA A 791 -41.00 -13.53 6.18
C ALA A 791 -40.45 -14.85 6.77
N LYS A 792 -41.07 -15.38 7.82
CA LYS A 792 -40.64 -16.64 8.47
C LYS A 792 -40.87 -17.87 7.58
N GLN A 793 -41.89 -17.83 6.71
CA GLN A 793 -42.20 -18.92 5.79
C GLN A 793 -41.22 -18.94 4.59
N ALA A 794 -40.87 -17.78 4.04
CA ALA A 794 -39.79 -17.65 3.05
C ALA A 794 -38.41 -18.05 3.64
N LEU A 795 -38.17 -17.75 4.92
CA LEU A 795 -36.94 -18.14 5.62
C LEU A 795 -36.81 -19.66 5.81
N THR A 796 -37.92 -20.40 5.96
CA THR A 796 -37.87 -21.88 5.97
C THR A 796 -37.43 -22.48 4.63
N ASP A 797 -37.86 -21.92 3.50
CA ASP A 797 -37.44 -22.42 2.18
C ASP A 797 -35.98 -22.06 1.87
N LEU A 798 -35.48 -20.93 2.38
CA LEU A 798 -34.06 -20.55 2.32
C LEU A 798 -33.16 -21.38 3.25
N THR A 799 -33.63 -21.76 4.45
CA THR A 799 -32.79 -22.47 5.43
C THR A 799 -32.54 -23.94 5.10
N VAL A 800 -33.38 -24.57 4.26
CA VAL A 800 -33.10 -25.92 3.71
C VAL A 800 -31.86 -25.91 2.81
N SER A 801 -31.56 -24.82 2.10
CA SER A 801 -30.37 -24.67 1.26
C SER A 801 -29.08 -24.52 2.08
N SER A 802 -29.13 -23.80 3.22
CA SER A 802 -27.95 -23.60 4.08
C SER A 802 -27.44 -24.87 4.77
N ALA A 803 -28.27 -25.92 4.89
CA ALA A 803 -27.86 -27.20 5.46
C ALA A 803 -26.99 -28.07 4.52
N GLU A 804 -26.88 -27.73 3.23
CA GLU A 804 -26.11 -28.51 2.26
C GLU A 804 -24.68 -27.98 1.98
N LYS A 805 -24.27 -26.85 2.59
CA LYS A 805 -22.90 -26.28 2.42
C LYS A 805 -21.74 -27.12 3.01
N ASN A 806 -21.99 -28.37 3.37
CA ASN A 806 -20.98 -29.39 3.74
C ASN A 806 -20.92 -30.58 2.76
N LYS A 807 -21.20 -30.34 1.47
CA LYS A 807 -20.75 -31.20 0.35
C LYS A 807 -19.85 -30.37 -0.57
N GLY A 808 -18.57 -30.77 -0.69
CA GLY A 808 -17.63 -30.12 -1.60
C GLY A 808 -18.03 -30.28 -3.08
N PHE A 809 -17.64 -29.32 -3.92
CA PHE A 809 -17.91 -29.33 -5.36
C PHE A 809 -17.21 -30.52 -6.05
N ASP A 810 -17.98 -31.41 -6.69
CA ASP A 810 -17.44 -32.60 -7.36
C ASP A 810 -16.97 -32.27 -8.78
N TYR A 811 -15.74 -31.78 -8.88
CA TYR A 811 -15.06 -31.47 -10.15
C TYR A 811 -15.03 -32.65 -11.15
N HIS A 812 -15.15 -33.91 -10.69
CA HIS A 812 -15.13 -35.09 -11.57
C HIS A 812 -16.48 -35.42 -12.20
N LYS A 813 -17.59 -34.93 -11.63
CA LYS A 813 -18.95 -35.10 -12.18
C LYS A 813 -19.50 -33.81 -12.82
N ALA A 814 -18.95 -32.66 -12.47
CA ALA A 814 -19.35 -31.36 -13.02
C ALA A 814 -19.28 -31.30 -14.55
N SER A 815 -20.29 -30.68 -15.16
CA SER A 815 -20.31 -30.36 -16.59
C SER A 815 -19.30 -29.25 -16.91
N ALA A 816 -19.02 -29.08 -18.20
CA ALA A 816 -18.14 -28.01 -18.67
C ALA A 816 -18.71 -26.59 -18.43
N TYR A 817 -20.03 -26.46 -18.20
CA TYR A 817 -20.65 -25.20 -17.81
C TYR A 817 -20.44 -24.93 -16.32
N GLU A 818 -20.74 -25.89 -15.46
CA GLU A 818 -20.55 -25.78 -14.01
C GLU A 818 -19.08 -25.52 -13.65
N LEU A 819 -18.14 -26.24 -14.28
CA LEU A 819 -16.70 -25.96 -14.15
C LEU A 819 -16.33 -24.54 -14.58
N SER A 820 -17.00 -23.99 -15.61
CA SER A 820 -16.74 -22.61 -16.02
C SER A 820 -17.33 -21.57 -15.08
N GLN A 821 -18.38 -21.90 -14.32
CA GLN A 821 -18.96 -21.01 -13.31
C GLN A 821 -18.16 -21.05 -12.02
N GLN A 822 -17.80 -22.25 -11.55
CA GLN A 822 -16.89 -22.44 -10.42
C GLN A 822 -15.58 -21.69 -10.65
N ALA A 823 -14.99 -21.82 -11.85
CA ALA A 823 -13.77 -21.10 -12.21
C ALA A 823 -13.86 -19.56 -12.18
N ILE A 824 -15.06 -18.98 -12.32
CA ILE A 824 -15.27 -17.53 -12.20
C ILE A 824 -15.34 -17.14 -10.71
N GLN A 825 -16.03 -17.95 -9.89
CA GLN A 825 -16.08 -17.79 -8.44
C GLN A 825 -14.69 -17.92 -7.81
N ASP A 826 -13.91 -18.92 -8.23
CA ASP A 826 -12.52 -19.13 -7.80
C ASP A 826 -11.66 -17.88 -8.11
N ILE A 827 -11.76 -17.33 -9.34
CA ILE A 827 -11.07 -16.08 -9.72
C ILE A 827 -11.50 -14.89 -8.86
N LYS A 828 -12.80 -14.77 -8.56
CA LYS A 828 -13.34 -13.68 -7.74
C LYS A 828 -12.84 -13.76 -6.30
N ALA A 829 -12.82 -14.96 -5.70
CA ALA A 829 -12.24 -15.21 -4.39
C ALA A 829 -10.75 -14.82 -4.35
N PHE A 830 -9.97 -15.16 -5.39
CA PHE A 830 -8.58 -14.70 -5.50
C PHE A 830 -8.41 -13.17 -5.66
N THR A 831 -9.48 -12.39 -5.87
CA THR A 831 -9.39 -10.91 -5.88
C THR A 831 -9.76 -10.26 -4.54
N GLU A 832 -10.09 -11.05 -3.50
CA GLU A 832 -10.50 -10.53 -2.19
C GLU A 832 -9.36 -9.89 -1.40
N SER A 833 -8.12 -10.41 -1.53
CA SER A 833 -6.91 -9.84 -0.91
C SER A 833 -5.75 -9.68 -1.92
N PRO A 834 -4.81 -8.74 -1.69
CA PRO A 834 -3.61 -8.60 -2.53
C PRO A 834 -2.74 -9.87 -2.51
N GLU A 835 -2.70 -10.57 -1.39
CA GLU A 835 -1.95 -11.80 -1.15
C GLU A 835 -2.51 -12.97 -1.97
N ASP A 836 -3.84 -13.15 -1.97
CA ASP A 836 -4.52 -14.19 -2.77
C ASP A 836 -4.42 -13.88 -4.27
N LEU A 837 -4.54 -12.61 -4.66
CA LEU A 837 -4.34 -12.18 -6.05
C LEU A 837 -2.92 -12.47 -6.50
N LYS A 838 -1.93 -12.18 -5.64
CA LYS A 838 -0.53 -12.51 -5.91
C LYS A 838 -0.31 -14.02 -6.03
N ALA A 839 -0.85 -14.83 -5.11
CA ALA A 839 -0.75 -16.28 -5.18
C ALA A 839 -1.36 -16.84 -6.48
N TYR A 840 -2.50 -16.29 -6.91
CA TYR A 840 -3.14 -16.66 -8.17
C TYR A 840 -2.37 -16.18 -9.42
N LEU A 841 -1.82 -14.96 -9.43
CA LEU A 841 -0.97 -14.49 -10.55
C LEU A 841 0.36 -15.26 -10.62
N ASP A 842 1.00 -15.54 -9.48
CA ASP A 842 2.18 -16.41 -9.40
C ASP A 842 1.88 -17.79 -10.00
N PHE A 843 0.70 -18.35 -9.72
CA PHE A 843 0.24 -19.58 -10.32
C PHE A 843 -0.04 -19.45 -11.83
N MET A 844 -0.78 -18.42 -12.25
CA MET A 844 -1.08 -18.16 -13.68
C MET A 844 0.18 -18.00 -14.53
N SER A 845 1.26 -17.43 -13.97
CA SER A 845 2.54 -17.27 -14.68
C SER A 845 3.12 -18.60 -15.15
N ARG A 846 2.79 -19.73 -14.49
CA ARG A 846 3.25 -21.09 -14.83
C ARG A 846 2.47 -21.70 -15.99
N PHE A 847 1.30 -21.16 -16.30
CA PHE A 847 0.38 -21.70 -17.30
C PHE A 847 -0.03 -20.66 -18.35
N PRO A 848 0.91 -19.93 -19.00
CA PRO A 848 0.61 -18.83 -19.95
C PRO A 848 -0.10 -19.28 -21.23
N GLN A 849 -0.45 -20.57 -21.34
CA GLN A 849 -1.13 -21.18 -22.48
C GLN A 849 -2.51 -21.76 -22.09
N LEU A 850 -2.91 -21.68 -20.82
CA LEU A 850 -4.21 -22.15 -20.30
C LEU A 850 -5.04 -20.95 -19.86
N SER A 851 -6.26 -20.82 -20.42
CA SER A 851 -7.21 -19.74 -20.05
C SER A 851 -7.31 -19.55 -18.52
N PRO A 852 -7.46 -18.30 -18.01
CA PRO A 852 -7.50 -18.01 -16.57
C PRO A 852 -8.43 -18.94 -15.78
N ARG A 853 -9.63 -19.23 -16.32
CA ARG A 853 -10.59 -20.17 -15.74
C ARG A 853 -10.04 -21.59 -15.54
N ASN A 854 -9.24 -22.10 -16.46
CA ASN A 854 -8.57 -23.39 -16.30
C ASN A 854 -7.36 -23.30 -15.36
N ALA A 855 -6.66 -22.16 -15.28
CA ALA A 855 -5.61 -21.96 -14.27
C ALA A 855 -6.21 -21.98 -12.85
N ALA A 856 -7.31 -21.25 -12.62
CA ALA A 856 -8.04 -21.26 -11.35
C ALA A 856 -8.51 -22.67 -10.97
N LEU A 857 -9.10 -23.42 -11.91
CA LEU A 857 -9.49 -24.81 -11.68
C LEU A 857 -8.32 -25.75 -11.34
N ILE A 858 -7.10 -25.50 -11.86
CA ILE A 858 -5.93 -26.29 -11.44
C ILE A 858 -5.53 -25.88 -10.02
N GLN A 859 -5.43 -24.59 -9.71
CA GLN A 859 -5.07 -24.13 -8.37
C GLN A 859 -6.07 -24.62 -7.30
N ALA A 860 -7.37 -24.70 -7.62
CA ALA A 860 -8.40 -25.23 -6.72
C ALA A 860 -8.35 -26.78 -6.55
N GLN A 861 -8.03 -27.53 -7.62
CA GLN A 861 -7.95 -29.00 -7.57
C GLN A 861 -6.57 -29.55 -7.16
N TRP A 862 -5.51 -28.75 -7.34
CA TRP A 862 -4.11 -29.10 -7.06
C TRP A 862 -3.29 -27.82 -6.79
N PRO A 863 -3.39 -27.25 -5.57
CA PRO A 863 -2.63 -26.07 -5.18
C PRO A 863 -1.13 -26.25 -5.44
N GLY A 864 -0.50 -25.26 -6.06
CA GLY A 864 0.95 -25.26 -6.28
C GLY A 864 1.48 -26.17 -7.38
N ALA A 865 0.60 -26.73 -8.24
CA ALA A 865 1.01 -27.48 -9.45
C ALA A 865 2.10 -26.74 -10.26
N ASN A 866 3.09 -27.49 -10.75
CA ASN A 866 4.25 -26.93 -11.46
C ASN A 866 4.15 -27.12 -12.97
N ALA A 867 3.59 -28.25 -13.42
CA ALA A 867 3.20 -28.45 -14.81
C ALA A 867 2.07 -29.47 -14.89
N VAL A 868 1.12 -29.27 -15.81
CA VAL A 868 0.00 -30.21 -16.05
C VAL A 868 -0.13 -30.52 -17.53
N ALA A 869 -0.40 -31.78 -17.85
CA ALA A 869 -0.68 -32.19 -19.22
C ALA A 869 -1.60 -33.43 -19.27
N THR A 870 -2.24 -33.68 -20.41
CA THR A 870 -2.90 -34.96 -20.63
C THR A 870 -1.86 -36.09 -20.73
N PHE A 871 -2.28 -37.33 -20.44
CA PHE A 871 -1.45 -38.53 -20.58
C PHE A 871 -0.62 -38.59 -21.88
N LYS A 872 -1.26 -38.24 -23.01
CA LYS A 872 -0.62 -38.25 -24.34
C LYS A 872 0.42 -37.14 -24.51
N GLN A 873 0.17 -35.96 -23.93
CA GLN A 873 1.12 -34.85 -23.98
C GLN A 873 2.40 -35.15 -23.19
N TRP A 874 2.30 -35.84 -22.04
CA TRP A 874 3.49 -36.29 -21.31
C TRP A 874 4.35 -37.26 -22.15
N GLN A 875 3.71 -38.19 -22.88
CA GLN A 875 4.43 -39.07 -23.82
C GLN A 875 5.01 -38.34 -25.04
N GLU A 876 4.36 -37.29 -25.52
CA GLU A 876 4.88 -36.46 -26.62
C GLU A 876 6.01 -35.55 -26.17
N LEU A 877 5.99 -35.08 -24.91
CA LEU A 877 7.08 -34.33 -24.30
C LEU A 877 8.33 -35.20 -24.12
N GLY A 878 8.22 -36.40 -23.54
CA GLY A 878 9.38 -37.29 -23.36
C GLY A 878 10.18 -37.52 -24.65
N LYS A 879 9.45 -37.73 -25.75
CA LYS A 879 10.03 -37.89 -27.10
C LYS A 879 10.58 -36.60 -27.71
N ALA A 880 10.08 -35.44 -27.31
CA ALA A 880 10.59 -34.15 -27.77
C ALA A 880 11.84 -33.71 -27.00
N LEU A 881 12.02 -34.23 -25.78
CA LEU A 881 13.11 -33.93 -24.85
C LEU A 881 14.20 -35.02 -24.80
N ASP A 882 14.03 -36.09 -25.58
CA ASP A 882 14.92 -37.27 -25.62
C ASP A 882 15.20 -37.88 -24.23
N LEU A 883 14.16 -37.92 -23.37
CA LEU A 883 14.27 -38.42 -21.99
C LEU A 883 14.24 -39.95 -21.98
N GLY A 884 15.29 -40.56 -21.42
CA GLY A 884 15.43 -42.01 -21.27
C GLY A 884 15.60 -42.43 -19.82
N ASP A 885 16.14 -43.64 -19.62
CA ASP A 885 16.31 -44.32 -18.34
C ASP A 885 17.05 -43.48 -17.26
N ALA A 886 17.88 -42.52 -17.68
CA ALA A 886 18.57 -41.58 -16.81
C ALA A 886 17.61 -40.57 -16.16
N GLU A 887 16.60 -40.07 -16.89
CA GLU A 887 15.65 -39.06 -16.42
C GLU A 887 14.29 -39.60 -15.95
N VAL A 888 13.91 -40.82 -16.35
CA VAL A 888 12.58 -41.38 -16.02
C VAL A 888 12.64 -42.72 -15.28
N MET A 889 11.65 -42.93 -14.41
CA MET A 889 11.40 -44.17 -13.70
C MET A 889 10.74 -45.21 -14.61
N ALA A 890 11.22 -46.45 -14.58
CA ALA A 890 10.63 -47.56 -15.31
C ALA A 890 9.18 -47.82 -14.85
N SER A 891 8.23 -47.83 -15.79
CA SER A 891 6.80 -48.03 -15.52
C SER A 891 6.33 -49.40 -16.01
N LYS A 892 5.90 -50.26 -15.07
CA LYS A 892 5.37 -51.59 -15.38
C LYS A 892 3.87 -51.51 -15.66
N ARG A 893 3.43 -52.03 -16.80
CA ARG A 893 2.01 -52.09 -17.20
C ARG A 893 1.61 -53.50 -17.63
N THR A 894 0.57 -54.03 -16.97
CA THR A 894 0.01 -55.35 -17.28
C THR A 894 -1.18 -55.21 -18.21
N TYR A 895 -1.09 -55.82 -19.39
CA TYR A 895 -2.13 -55.82 -20.41
C TYR A 895 -2.84 -57.18 -20.43
N THR A 896 -4.05 -57.23 -19.87
CA THR A 896 -4.89 -58.45 -19.91
C THR A 896 -5.77 -58.47 -21.15
N ASN A 897 -5.63 -59.51 -21.97
CA ASN A 897 -6.50 -59.75 -23.12
C ASN A 897 -7.89 -60.18 -22.63
N LYS A 898 -8.87 -59.28 -22.72
CA LYS A 898 -10.25 -59.52 -22.26
C LYS A 898 -10.97 -60.69 -22.95
N ARG A 899 -10.40 -61.29 -24.01
CA ARG A 899 -10.96 -62.46 -24.72
C ARG A 899 -10.25 -63.78 -24.41
N THR A 900 -8.97 -63.76 -24.01
CA THR A 900 -8.21 -65.00 -23.70
C THR A 900 -7.81 -65.12 -22.22
N GLY A 901 -7.96 -64.06 -21.42
CA GLY A 901 -7.56 -64.03 -20.02
C GLY A 901 -6.05 -63.83 -19.79
N GLU A 902 -5.22 -64.06 -20.81
CA GLU A 902 -3.77 -63.91 -20.74
C GLU A 902 -3.35 -62.46 -20.45
N SER A 903 -2.39 -62.30 -19.55
CA SER A 903 -1.80 -61.01 -19.18
C SER A 903 -0.35 -60.93 -19.63
N LYS A 904 0.01 -59.84 -20.32
CA LYS A 904 1.39 -59.52 -20.70
C LYS A 904 1.87 -58.29 -19.94
N GLU A 905 2.99 -58.41 -19.24
CA GLU A 905 3.68 -57.27 -18.62
C GLU A 905 4.57 -56.56 -19.66
N VAL A 906 4.56 -55.23 -19.66
CA VAL A 906 5.40 -54.38 -20.50
C VAL A 906 6.03 -53.32 -19.60
N VAL A 907 7.34 -53.18 -19.68
CA VAL A 907 8.09 -52.12 -18.98
C VAL A 907 8.34 -50.97 -19.95
N ASP A 908 7.86 -49.79 -19.61
CA ASP A 908 7.99 -48.55 -20.39
C ASP A 908 9.00 -47.62 -19.69
N HIS A 909 10.07 -47.23 -20.39
CA HIS A 909 11.11 -46.31 -19.91
C HIS A 909 11.02 -44.93 -20.58
N ASN A 910 9.80 -44.50 -20.94
CA ASN A 910 9.54 -43.16 -21.48
C ASN A 910 8.81 -42.30 -20.45
N LEU A 911 8.85 -40.97 -20.64
CA LEU A 911 7.97 -40.07 -19.88
C LEU A 911 6.50 -40.40 -20.15
N SER A 912 5.77 -40.73 -19.09
CA SER A 912 4.34 -41.05 -19.13
C SER A 912 3.75 -40.87 -17.73
N VAL A 913 2.44 -41.05 -17.58
CA VAL A 913 1.83 -41.11 -16.25
C VAL A 913 2.20 -42.45 -15.58
N LYS A 914 2.54 -42.43 -14.28
CA LYS A 914 2.87 -43.62 -13.48
C LYS A 914 1.73 -44.66 -13.57
N ALA A 915 2.05 -45.94 -13.47
CA ALA A 915 1.02 -46.98 -13.54
C ALA A 915 0.09 -46.91 -12.32
N GLY A 916 -1.23 -47.01 -12.52
CA GLY A 916 -2.24 -46.93 -11.47
C GLY A 916 -2.76 -45.52 -11.16
N GLU A 917 -2.00 -44.46 -11.49
CA GLU A 917 -2.39 -43.07 -11.28
C GLU A 917 -3.69 -42.70 -12.00
N LYS A 918 -4.50 -41.86 -11.34
CA LYS A 918 -5.73 -41.29 -11.88
C LYS A 918 -5.63 -39.77 -11.89
N SER A 919 -6.16 -39.16 -12.95
CA SER A 919 -6.21 -37.71 -13.05
C SER A 919 -7.17 -37.14 -12.02
N GLN A 920 -6.62 -36.31 -11.14
CA GLN A 920 -7.34 -35.57 -10.09
C GLN A 920 -7.84 -34.21 -10.60
N ILE A 921 -7.30 -33.72 -11.72
CA ILE A 921 -7.60 -32.39 -12.27
C ILE A 921 -8.49 -32.51 -13.52
N THR A 922 -9.69 -31.93 -13.43
CA THR A 922 -10.70 -31.87 -14.50
C THR A 922 -10.84 -30.44 -15.02
N LEU A 923 -10.68 -30.26 -16.33
CA LEU A 923 -10.65 -28.98 -17.02
C LEU A 923 -11.68 -28.96 -18.16
N PHE A 924 -11.93 -27.79 -18.75
CA PHE A 924 -12.88 -27.65 -19.87
C PHE A 924 -12.29 -26.88 -21.06
N ARG A 925 -12.78 -27.18 -22.27
CA ARG A 925 -12.32 -26.57 -23.52
C ARG A 925 -13.45 -26.38 -24.53
N PRO A 926 -13.38 -25.38 -25.42
CA PRO A 926 -14.39 -25.17 -26.46
C PRO A 926 -14.48 -26.39 -27.40
N VAL A 927 -15.69 -26.76 -27.79
CA VAL A 927 -15.90 -27.74 -28.86
C VAL A 927 -15.72 -27.01 -30.19
N MET A 928 -14.79 -27.46 -31.05
CA MET A 928 -14.48 -26.80 -32.32
C MET A 928 -14.99 -27.62 -33.51
N VAL A 929 -15.71 -26.98 -34.42
CA VAL A 929 -16.20 -27.56 -35.68
C VAL A 929 -15.31 -27.10 -36.83
N ALA A 930 -14.83 -28.05 -37.64
CA ALA A 930 -14.14 -27.75 -38.89
C ALA A 930 -15.15 -27.26 -39.94
N MET A 931 -14.86 -26.12 -40.56
CA MET A 931 -15.74 -25.37 -41.46
C MET A 931 -15.00 -25.05 -42.76
N ILE A 932 -15.68 -25.17 -43.89
CA ILE A 932 -15.16 -24.80 -45.21
C ILE A 932 -15.95 -23.63 -45.81
N PRO A 933 -15.34 -22.77 -46.64
CA PRO A 933 -16.06 -21.73 -47.36
C PRO A 933 -17.13 -22.36 -48.26
N VAL A 934 -18.30 -21.74 -48.34
CA VAL A 934 -19.28 -22.08 -49.39
C VAL A 934 -18.89 -21.34 -50.64
N LEU A 935 -18.64 -22.05 -51.73
CA LEU A 935 -18.31 -21.47 -53.04
C LEU A 935 -19.56 -21.40 -53.93
N ASP A 936 -19.58 -20.44 -54.85
CA ASP A 936 -20.52 -20.37 -55.97
C ASP A 936 -20.02 -21.17 -57.18
N ASP A 937 -20.83 -21.22 -58.24
CA ASP A 937 -20.54 -21.96 -59.48
C ASP A 937 -19.31 -21.40 -60.25
N LYS A 938 -18.77 -20.25 -59.83
CA LYS A 938 -17.55 -19.63 -60.36
C LYS A 938 -16.35 -19.81 -59.42
N GLY A 939 -16.51 -20.59 -58.35
CA GLY A 939 -15.47 -20.87 -57.36
C GLY A 939 -15.20 -19.73 -56.37
N LYS A 940 -16.04 -18.68 -56.33
CA LYS A 940 -15.87 -17.54 -55.42
C LYS A 940 -16.66 -17.79 -54.13
N GLN A 941 -16.15 -17.31 -52.98
CA GLN A 941 -16.84 -17.51 -51.71
C GLN A 941 -18.15 -16.71 -51.65
N VAL A 942 -19.25 -17.40 -51.36
CA VAL A 942 -20.58 -16.83 -51.16
C VAL A 942 -20.57 -15.93 -49.92
N ILE A 943 -21.16 -14.74 -50.04
CA ILE A 943 -21.34 -13.78 -48.94
C ILE A 943 -22.83 -13.80 -48.53
N ASN A 944 -23.11 -13.65 -47.23
CA ASN A 944 -24.49 -13.59 -46.72
C ASN A 944 -25.06 -12.15 -46.77
N GLN A 945 -26.36 -12.01 -46.51
CA GLN A 945 -27.07 -10.71 -46.53
C GLN A 945 -26.52 -9.66 -45.53
N LYS A 946 -25.71 -10.07 -44.54
CA LYS A 946 -25.04 -9.18 -43.58
C LYS A 946 -23.57 -8.90 -43.98
N GLY A 947 -23.20 -9.09 -45.26
CA GLY A 947 -21.84 -8.86 -45.75
C GLY A 947 -20.77 -9.85 -45.28
N ASN A 948 -21.14 -10.91 -44.56
CA ASN A 948 -20.19 -11.85 -43.97
C ASN A 948 -19.97 -13.09 -44.87
N PRO A 949 -18.73 -13.59 -45.04
CA PRO A 949 -18.45 -14.79 -45.83
C PRO A 949 -19.16 -16.03 -45.27
N LYS A 950 -19.80 -16.80 -46.13
CA LYS A 950 -20.58 -18.00 -45.77
C LYS A 950 -19.66 -19.22 -45.64
N PHE A 951 -19.88 -20.03 -44.61
CA PHE A 951 -19.18 -21.27 -44.33
C PHE A 951 -20.18 -22.40 -44.06
N LYS A 952 -19.76 -23.65 -44.29
CA LYS A 952 -20.51 -24.86 -43.90
C LYS A 952 -19.59 -25.87 -43.19
N PRO A 953 -20.11 -26.73 -42.29
CA PRO A 953 -19.33 -27.78 -41.65
C PRO A 953 -18.68 -28.72 -42.66
N LEU A 954 -17.42 -29.10 -42.41
CA LEU A 954 -16.68 -30.08 -43.22
C LEU A 954 -17.37 -31.46 -43.24
N SER A 955 -18.15 -31.78 -42.21
CA SER A 955 -19.04 -32.97 -42.21
C SER A 955 -20.03 -32.94 -43.38
N GLN A 956 -20.61 -31.76 -43.67
CA GLN A 956 -21.57 -31.49 -44.74
C GLN A 956 -20.92 -31.18 -46.12
N ALA A 957 -19.59 -31.25 -46.22
CA ALA A 957 -18.89 -31.05 -47.49
C ALA A 957 -19.14 -32.19 -48.48
N THR A 958 -19.19 -31.88 -49.77
CA THR A 958 -19.33 -32.88 -50.86
C THR A 958 -18.05 -33.73 -51.00
N PRO A 959 -18.09 -34.86 -51.75
CA PRO A 959 -16.89 -35.64 -52.04
C PRO A 959 -15.77 -34.79 -52.69
N ASP A 960 -16.12 -33.92 -53.63
CA ASP A 960 -15.17 -33.08 -54.36
C ASP A 960 -14.58 -31.97 -53.48
N GLU A 961 -15.38 -31.34 -52.62
CA GLU A 961 -14.89 -30.39 -51.62
C GLU A 961 -13.93 -31.07 -50.62
N LYS A 962 -14.23 -32.31 -50.21
CA LYS A 962 -13.34 -33.12 -49.36
C LYS A 962 -12.04 -33.49 -50.11
N ALA A 963 -12.09 -33.72 -51.41
CA ALA A 963 -10.90 -33.90 -52.24
C ALA A 963 -10.07 -32.62 -52.37
N LEU A 964 -10.70 -31.46 -52.55
CA LEU A 964 -10.05 -30.14 -52.59
C LEU A 964 -9.39 -29.77 -51.25
N VAL A 965 -10.04 -30.07 -50.12
CA VAL A 965 -9.44 -29.96 -48.78
C VAL A 965 -8.23 -30.90 -48.65
N LYS A 966 -8.33 -32.15 -49.09
CA LYS A 966 -7.21 -33.11 -49.07
C LYS A 966 -6.04 -32.66 -49.94
N ALA A 967 -6.32 -31.99 -51.06
CA ALA A 967 -5.34 -31.38 -51.96
C ALA A 967 -4.86 -29.98 -51.51
N GLN A 968 -5.24 -29.52 -50.30
CA GLN A 968 -4.93 -28.19 -49.75
C GLN A 968 -5.41 -26.99 -50.59
N LYS A 969 -6.27 -27.22 -51.60
CA LYS A 969 -6.86 -26.17 -52.46
C LYS A 969 -8.04 -25.45 -51.81
N LEU A 970 -8.56 -25.97 -50.69
CA LEU A 970 -9.66 -25.36 -49.93
C LEU A 970 -9.26 -25.16 -48.47
N LYS A 971 -9.33 -23.92 -47.97
CA LYS A 971 -8.96 -23.57 -46.59
C LYS A 971 -10.01 -24.06 -45.59
N VAL A 972 -9.59 -24.82 -44.60
CA VAL A 972 -10.44 -25.25 -43.47
C VAL A 972 -10.29 -24.27 -42.30
N SER A 973 -11.36 -23.56 -41.98
CA SER A 973 -11.50 -22.76 -40.76
C SER A 973 -12.02 -23.62 -39.62
N HIS A 974 -11.89 -23.16 -38.38
CA HIS A 974 -12.50 -23.82 -37.21
C HIS A 974 -13.27 -22.79 -36.39
N PHE A 975 -14.55 -23.04 -36.14
CA PHE A 975 -15.41 -22.19 -35.30
C PHE A 975 -15.86 -22.97 -34.07
N GLN A 976 -16.15 -22.27 -32.97
CA GLN A 976 -16.72 -22.92 -31.79
C GLN A 976 -18.14 -23.39 -32.10
N ASP A 977 -18.46 -24.63 -31.72
CA ASP A 977 -19.79 -25.19 -31.83
C ASP A 977 -20.76 -24.45 -30.91
N VAL A 978 -22.01 -24.32 -31.34
CA VAL A 978 -23.10 -23.72 -30.56
C VAL A 978 -24.24 -24.71 -30.37
N ASP A 979 -24.94 -24.64 -29.25
CA ASP A 979 -26.15 -25.41 -29.02
C ASP A 979 -27.35 -24.86 -29.81
N VAL A 980 -28.51 -25.52 -29.69
CA VAL A 980 -29.75 -25.11 -30.37
C VAL A 980 -30.31 -23.77 -29.88
N LYS A 981 -29.81 -23.23 -28.77
CA LYS A 981 -30.14 -21.91 -28.22
C LYS A 981 -29.09 -20.85 -28.57
N GLY A 982 -28.02 -21.21 -29.29
CA GLY A 982 -26.92 -20.33 -29.66
C GLY A 982 -25.76 -20.26 -28.65
N ASN A 983 -25.81 -21.01 -27.54
CA ASN A 983 -24.76 -20.98 -26.53
C ASN A 983 -23.52 -21.74 -26.99
N ARG A 984 -22.34 -21.18 -26.71
CA ARG A 984 -21.04 -21.79 -26.99
C ARG A 984 -20.88 -23.13 -26.27
N LYS A 985 -20.66 -24.23 -26.99
CA LYS A 985 -20.44 -25.55 -26.39
C LYS A 985 -19.01 -25.71 -25.87
N PHE A 986 -18.89 -26.37 -24.73
CA PHE A 986 -17.64 -26.79 -24.10
C PHE A 986 -17.70 -28.28 -23.77
N MET A 987 -16.52 -28.92 -23.67
CA MET A 987 -16.37 -30.30 -23.22
C MET A 987 -15.31 -30.39 -22.12
N THR A 988 -15.45 -31.35 -21.21
CA THR A 988 -14.46 -31.62 -20.17
C THR A 988 -13.30 -32.49 -20.69
N TYR A 989 -12.15 -32.39 -20.05
CA TYR A 989 -10.99 -33.25 -20.26
C TYR A 989 -10.16 -33.34 -18.97
N LYS A 990 -9.31 -34.36 -18.89
CA LYS A 990 -8.57 -34.72 -17.67
C LYS A 990 -7.06 -34.58 -17.87
N VAL A 991 -6.37 -33.94 -16.90
CA VAL A 991 -4.92 -33.73 -16.91
C VAL A 991 -4.25 -34.29 -15.65
N PHE A 992 -2.96 -34.51 -15.75
CA PHE A 992 -2.11 -35.06 -14.69
C PHE A 992 -1.01 -34.05 -14.39
N GLU A 993 -0.71 -33.86 -13.10
CA GLU A 993 0.39 -33.03 -12.64
C GLU A 993 1.74 -33.75 -12.84
N LEU A 994 2.84 -32.99 -12.94
CA LEU A 994 4.20 -33.48 -13.17
C LEU A 994 4.62 -34.61 -12.21
N SER A 995 4.26 -34.51 -10.93
CA SER A 995 4.52 -35.51 -9.88
C SER A 995 3.81 -36.86 -10.11
N GLN A 996 2.74 -36.89 -10.91
CA GLN A 996 2.05 -38.11 -11.34
C GLN A 996 2.74 -38.79 -12.54
N THR A 997 3.84 -38.22 -13.05
CA THR A 997 4.58 -38.74 -14.21
C THR A 997 5.80 -39.59 -13.83
N THR A 998 6.33 -40.35 -14.77
CA THR A 998 7.56 -41.12 -14.59
C THR A 998 8.82 -40.26 -14.54
N LEU A 999 8.75 -38.93 -14.72
CA LEU A 999 9.94 -38.07 -14.59
C LEU A 999 10.48 -38.13 -13.16
N LYS A 1000 11.81 -38.22 -13.01
CA LYS A 1000 12.46 -38.14 -11.69
C LYS A 1000 12.54 -36.66 -11.22
N PRO A 1001 12.46 -36.36 -9.91
CA PRO A 1001 12.47 -34.99 -9.38
C PRO A 1001 13.64 -34.12 -9.86
N GLU A 1002 14.84 -34.67 -9.92
CA GLU A 1002 16.06 -34.01 -10.42
C GLU A 1002 15.96 -33.59 -11.90
N SER A 1003 15.04 -34.19 -12.65
CA SER A 1003 14.76 -33.85 -14.05
C SER A 1003 13.54 -32.95 -14.23
N TYR A 1004 12.80 -32.60 -13.17
CA TYR A 1004 11.66 -31.67 -13.25
C TYR A 1004 12.00 -30.33 -13.93
N PRO A 1005 13.17 -29.69 -13.70
CA PRO A 1005 13.53 -28.45 -14.40
C PRO A 1005 13.63 -28.57 -15.93
N LYS A 1006 13.77 -29.79 -16.49
CA LYS A 1006 13.72 -30.03 -17.94
C LYS A 1006 12.29 -29.94 -18.51
N ALA A 1007 11.26 -30.06 -17.65
CA ALA A 1007 9.84 -30.10 -18.03
C ALA A 1007 8.99 -28.94 -17.44
N MET A 1008 9.60 -28.06 -16.64
CA MET A 1008 8.95 -26.86 -16.08
C MET A 1008 8.99 -25.69 -17.09
N PRO A 1009 7.85 -25.00 -17.35
CA PRO A 1009 7.81 -23.87 -18.27
C PRO A 1009 8.47 -22.59 -17.72
N ASN A 1010 8.55 -22.43 -16.39
CA ASN A 1010 9.05 -21.22 -15.73
C ASN A 1010 10.43 -21.47 -15.11
N ARG A 1011 11.48 -21.48 -15.91
CA ARG A 1011 12.86 -21.57 -15.40
C ARG A 1011 13.35 -20.20 -14.98
N HIS A 1012 13.91 -20.09 -13.78
CA HIS A 1012 14.59 -18.88 -13.32
C HIS A 1012 15.88 -18.63 -14.10
N TYR A 1013 16.08 -17.40 -14.55
CA TYR A 1013 17.31 -16.87 -15.13
C TYR A 1013 17.77 -15.67 -14.30
N ASP A 1014 19.08 -15.49 -14.11
CA ASP A 1014 19.62 -14.25 -13.56
C ASP A 1014 19.98 -13.33 -14.72
N PHE A 1015 19.12 -12.37 -15.06
CA PHE A 1015 19.32 -11.50 -16.22
C PHE A 1015 20.52 -10.55 -16.14
N ASN A 1016 21.16 -10.44 -14.97
CA ASN A 1016 22.40 -9.68 -14.83
C ASN A 1016 23.64 -10.56 -15.12
N LEU A 1017 23.54 -11.88 -14.91
CA LEU A 1017 24.62 -12.84 -15.16
C LEU A 1017 24.46 -13.59 -16.50
N ASP A 1018 23.25 -14.03 -16.85
CA ASP A 1018 22.88 -14.78 -18.07
C ASP A 1018 22.69 -13.85 -19.29
N GLN A 1019 23.74 -13.11 -19.68
CA GLN A 1019 23.68 -12.15 -20.80
C GLN A 1019 23.13 -12.75 -22.12
N VAL A 1020 23.34 -14.05 -22.36
CA VAL A 1020 22.76 -14.76 -23.51
C VAL A 1020 21.23 -14.81 -23.43
N LYS A 1021 20.66 -15.15 -22.27
CA LYS A 1021 19.21 -15.21 -22.06
C LYS A 1021 18.59 -13.82 -22.09
N THR A 1022 19.26 -12.83 -21.53
CA THR A 1022 18.87 -11.40 -21.66
C THR A 1022 18.74 -10.99 -23.13
N LYS A 1023 19.72 -11.34 -23.97
CA LYS A 1023 19.68 -11.04 -25.41
C LYS A 1023 18.56 -11.80 -26.14
N GLU A 1024 18.37 -13.10 -25.83
CA GLU A 1024 17.29 -13.91 -26.42
C GLU A 1024 15.89 -13.37 -26.05
N VAL A 1025 15.68 -12.95 -24.79
CA VAL A 1025 14.41 -12.35 -24.35
C VAL A 1025 14.16 -11.01 -25.04
N LEU A 1026 15.13 -10.10 -25.04
CA LEU A 1026 14.99 -8.80 -25.71
C LEU A 1026 14.74 -8.94 -27.22
N GLN A 1027 15.40 -9.90 -27.90
CA GLN A 1027 15.14 -10.18 -29.31
C GLN A 1027 13.70 -10.68 -29.54
N GLY A 1028 13.21 -11.59 -28.70
CA GLY A 1028 11.84 -12.10 -28.83
C GLY A 1028 10.75 -11.05 -28.54
N LEU A 1029 11.03 -10.09 -27.66
CA LEU A 1029 10.19 -8.91 -27.43
C LEU A 1029 10.25 -7.93 -28.62
N GLN A 1030 11.43 -7.74 -29.23
CA GLN A 1030 11.59 -6.93 -30.44
C GLN A 1030 10.82 -7.52 -31.63
N ASP A 1031 10.87 -8.84 -31.83
CA ASP A 1031 10.09 -9.54 -32.85
C ASP A 1031 8.58 -9.42 -32.60
N TYR A 1032 8.16 -9.46 -31.33
CA TYR A 1032 6.76 -9.22 -30.96
C TYR A 1032 6.32 -7.79 -31.28
N ALA A 1033 7.15 -6.80 -30.97
CA ALA A 1033 6.94 -5.39 -31.31
C ALA A 1033 6.79 -5.21 -32.83
N ASN A 1034 7.73 -5.77 -33.61
CA ASN A 1034 7.71 -5.76 -35.07
C ASN A 1034 6.43 -6.42 -35.63
N TYR A 1035 5.99 -7.53 -35.05
CA TYR A 1035 4.75 -8.22 -35.43
C TYR A 1035 3.49 -7.36 -35.19
N ILE A 1036 3.44 -6.60 -34.08
CA ILE A 1036 2.36 -5.63 -33.82
C ILE A 1036 2.58 -4.26 -34.51
N LYS A 1037 3.63 -4.13 -35.33
CA LYS A 1037 4.06 -2.91 -36.06
C LYS A 1037 4.49 -1.74 -35.18
N VAL A 1038 5.06 -2.04 -34.01
CA VAL A 1038 5.59 -1.06 -33.06
C VAL A 1038 7.12 -1.14 -33.04
N SER A 1039 7.77 0.02 -33.12
CA SER A 1039 9.23 0.14 -33.00
C SER A 1039 9.65 0.28 -31.54
N ILE A 1040 10.84 -0.18 -31.17
CA ILE A 1040 11.45 0.04 -29.85
C ILE A 1040 12.74 0.84 -30.07
N ALA A 1041 12.92 1.91 -29.32
CA ALA A 1041 14.12 2.76 -29.32
C ALA A 1041 14.62 2.99 -27.88
N THR A 1042 15.87 3.45 -27.75
CA THR A 1042 16.42 3.93 -26.48
C THR A 1042 16.63 5.44 -26.58
N ASP A 1043 16.27 6.17 -25.52
CA ASP A 1043 16.40 7.63 -25.45
C ASP A 1043 17.86 8.07 -25.70
N GLY A 1044 18.03 9.25 -26.31
CA GLY A 1044 19.32 9.85 -26.66
C GLY A 1044 20.04 9.29 -27.90
N GLN A 1045 19.68 8.12 -28.46
CA GLN A 1045 20.49 7.52 -29.54
C GLN A 1045 20.43 8.24 -30.91
N ASN A 1046 19.36 8.99 -31.20
CA ASN A 1046 19.13 9.59 -32.53
C ASN A 1046 18.98 11.14 -32.53
N GLY A 1047 19.19 11.81 -31.39
CA GLY A 1047 19.20 13.29 -31.31
C GLY A 1047 17.89 14.04 -31.60
N GLN A 1048 16.81 13.35 -32.01
CA GLN A 1048 15.49 13.95 -32.29
C GLN A 1048 14.33 13.37 -31.45
N ASP A 1049 14.64 12.48 -30.51
CA ASP A 1049 13.64 11.83 -29.67
C ASP A 1049 13.28 12.67 -28.42
N LYS A 1050 12.03 12.56 -27.97
CA LYS A 1050 11.55 13.21 -26.74
C LYS A 1050 12.26 12.61 -25.52
N GLN A 1051 12.90 13.44 -24.70
CA GLN A 1051 13.54 12.98 -23.47
C GLN A 1051 12.52 12.42 -22.48
N LEU A 1052 12.79 11.24 -21.93
CA LEU A 1052 11.94 10.56 -20.93
C LEU A 1052 12.11 11.10 -19.51
N GLY A 1053 13.21 11.81 -19.23
CA GLY A 1053 13.57 12.22 -17.88
C GLY A 1053 13.68 11.01 -16.93
N ASN A 1054 12.92 11.03 -15.84
CA ASN A 1054 12.91 9.95 -14.84
C ASN A 1054 12.02 8.74 -15.23
N ALA A 1055 11.27 8.80 -16.33
CA ALA A 1055 10.45 7.66 -16.77
C ALA A 1055 11.34 6.52 -17.30
N LYS A 1056 11.04 5.27 -16.90
CA LYS A 1056 11.79 4.09 -17.35
C LYS A 1056 11.46 3.71 -18.81
N GLY A 1057 10.27 4.04 -19.28
CA GLY A 1057 9.84 3.88 -20.67
C GLY A 1057 8.55 4.65 -20.95
N ALA A 1058 8.14 4.68 -22.22
CA ALA A 1058 6.82 5.15 -22.65
C ALA A 1058 6.45 4.62 -24.05
N PHE A 1059 5.20 4.16 -24.22
CA PHE A 1059 4.58 3.92 -25.51
C PHE A 1059 3.88 5.17 -26.05
N TYR A 1060 4.16 5.51 -27.32
CA TYR A 1060 3.55 6.61 -28.07
C TYR A 1060 2.60 6.06 -29.16
N PRO A 1061 1.26 6.06 -28.94
CA PRO A 1061 0.31 5.42 -29.85
C PRO A 1061 0.20 6.07 -31.24
N LEU A 1062 0.50 7.37 -31.36
CA LEU A 1062 0.49 8.06 -32.66
C LEU A 1062 1.71 7.70 -33.50
N GLU A 1063 2.86 7.53 -32.86
CA GLU A 1063 4.16 7.25 -33.49
C GLU A 1063 4.41 5.74 -33.67
N GLN A 1064 3.56 4.88 -33.08
CA GLN A 1064 3.74 3.43 -33.00
C GLN A 1064 5.17 3.07 -32.52
N LYS A 1065 5.59 3.74 -31.44
CA LYS A 1065 6.96 3.69 -30.91
C LYS A 1065 6.95 3.52 -29.40
N ILE A 1066 7.82 2.65 -28.92
CA ILE A 1066 8.20 2.53 -27.51
C ILE A 1066 9.57 3.17 -27.36
N LEU A 1067 9.73 4.05 -26.39
CA LEU A 1067 11.01 4.63 -25.99
C LEU A 1067 11.38 4.08 -24.61
N LEU A 1068 12.64 3.69 -24.44
CA LEU A 1068 13.18 3.14 -23.20
C LEU A 1068 14.30 4.03 -22.65
N ASN A 1069 14.38 4.14 -21.33
CA ASN A 1069 15.46 4.88 -20.68
C ASN A 1069 16.80 4.10 -20.78
N PRO A 1070 17.91 4.75 -21.20
CA PRO A 1070 19.21 4.09 -21.28
C PRO A 1070 19.77 3.64 -19.93
N SER A 1071 19.33 4.25 -18.82
CA SER A 1071 19.81 3.95 -17.46
C SER A 1071 19.20 2.69 -16.84
N ASN A 1072 18.22 2.06 -17.49
CA ASN A 1072 17.59 0.83 -16.99
C ASN A 1072 18.59 -0.33 -16.91
N THR A 1073 18.60 -1.06 -15.78
CA THR A 1073 19.31 -2.35 -15.68
C THR A 1073 18.76 -3.38 -16.67
N GLN A 1074 19.46 -4.50 -16.90
CA GLN A 1074 19.01 -5.50 -17.89
C GLN A 1074 17.64 -6.11 -17.55
N GLY A 1075 17.41 -6.45 -16.28
CA GLY A 1075 16.11 -6.92 -15.81
C GLY A 1075 15.01 -5.85 -15.94
N GLU A 1076 15.31 -4.59 -15.64
CA GLU A 1076 14.35 -3.49 -15.78
C GLU A 1076 14.03 -3.17 -17.23
N LYS A 1077 15.04 -3.22 -18.11
CA LYS A 1077 14.83 -3.05 -19.55
C LYS A 1077 13.86 -4.10 -20.07
N ILE A 1078 13.96 -5.35 -19.61
CA ILE A 1078 13.00 -6.41 -19.94
C ILE A 1078 11.61 -6.08 -19.36
N SER A 1079 11.48 -5.85 -18.05
CA SER A 1079 10.15 -5.62 -17.42
C SER A 1079 9.44 -4.39 -18.00
N THR A 1080 10.16 -3.29 -18.21
CA THR A 1080 9.59 -2.08 -18.81
C THR A 1080 9.25 -2.29 -20.28
N THR A 1081 10.09 -2.99 -21.07
CA THR A 1081 9.71 -3.33 -22.46
C THR A 1081 8.42 -4.14 -22.52
N ILE A 1082 8.21 -5.08 -21.59
CA ILE A 1082 6.97 -5.87 -21.50
C ILE A 1082 5.79 -4.96 -21.15
N HIS A 1083 5.92 -4.10 -20.14
CA HIS A 1083 4.89 -3.13 -19.75
C HIS A 1083 4.46 -2.23 -20.92
N GLU A 1084 5.40 -1.59 -21.60
CA GLU A 1084 5.10 -0.74 -22.76
C GLU A 1084 4.50 -1.53 -23.94
N LEU A 1085 4.96 -2.77 -24.18
CA LEU A 1085 4.35 -3.65 -25.17
C LEU A 1085 2.94 -4.12 -24.77
N ALA A 1086 2.61 -4.15 -23.48
CA ALA A 1086 1.28 -4.46 -23.00
C ALA A 1086 0.33 -3.30 -23.33
N HIS A 1087 0.73 -2.05 -23.08
CA HIS A 1087 0.02 -0.87 -23.60
C HIS A 1087 -0.10 -0.88 -25.12
N ALA A 1088 0.98 -1.18 -25.83
CA ALA A 1088 0.97 -1.27 -27.29
C ALA A 1088 0.06 -2.37 -27.84
N THR A 1089 -0.20 -3.46 -27.10
CA THR A 1089 -1.05 -4.57 -27.51
C THR A 1089 -2.53 -4.37 -27.14
N LEU A 1090 -2.77 -3.95 -25.89
CA LEU A 1090 -4.11 -3.90 -25.29
C LEU A 1090 -4.79 -2.54 -25.52
N HIS A 1091 -4.00 -1.46 -25.49
CA HIS A 1091 -4.51 -0.09 -25.37
C HIS A 1091 -4.33 0.76 -26.65
N ASN A 1092 -3.69 0.20 -27.69
CA ASN A 1092 -3.46 0.84 -28.98
C ASN A 1092 -4.74 0.89 -29.85
N PRO A 1093 -5.27 2.09 -30.20
CA PRO A 1093 -6.49 2.21 -31.03
C PRO A 1093 -6.36 1.56 -32.41
N GLN A 1094 -5.16 1.52 -32.99
CA GLN A 1094 -4.93 0.97 -34.33
C GLN A 1094 -5.08 -0.56 -34.38
N LEU A 1095 -4.83 -1.26 -33.26
CA LEU A 1095 -4.95 -2.72 -33.15
C LEU A 1095 -6.30 -3.17 -32.62
N THR A 1096 -6.99 -2.31 -31.86
CA THR A 1096 -8.30 -2.61 -31.24
C THR A 1096 -9.51 -2.35 -32.16
N GLN A 1097 -9.28 -1.92 -33.42
CA GLN A 1097 -10.31 -1.66 -34.43
C GLN A 1097 -11.40 -0.68 -33.97
N GLY A 1098 -11.02 0.33 -33.18
CA GLY A 1098 -11.97 1.31 -32.63
C GLY A 1098 -12.95 0.77 -31.58
N LYS A 1099 -12.79 -0.48 -31.12
CA LYS A 1099 -13.66 -1.09 -30.09
C LYS A 1099 -13.25 -0.74 -28.65
N GLN A 1100 -12.59 0.40 -28.44
CA GLN A 1100 -12.42 0.94 -27.08
C GLN A 1100 -13.68 1.71 -26.70
N ASN A 1101 -14.64 1.00 -26.12
CA ASN A 1101 -15.57 1.61 -25.20
C ASN A 1101 -14.89 1.66 -23.82
N ASP A 1102 -14.78 2.86 -23.26
CA ASP A 1102 -14.90 3.18 -21.83
C ASP A 1102 -13.92 2.56 -20.80
N LEU A 1103 -12.83 1.90 -21.21
CA LEU A 1103 -11.78 1.51 -20.25
C LEU A 1103 -11.08 2.73 -19.67
N THR A 1104 -11.14 2.87 -18.34
CA THR A 1104 -10.55 3.98 -17.59
C THR A 1104 -9.02 3.91 -17.59
N LYS A 1105 -8.31 5.03 -17.36
CA LYS A 1105 -6.84 5.00 -17.27
C LYS A 1105 -6.34 3.99 -16.23
N PRO A 1106 -6.88 3.93 -14.99
CA PRO A 1106 -6.44 2.92 -14.02
C PRO A 1106 -6.61 1.47 -14.50
N GLN A 1107 -7.71 1.14 -15.19
CA GLN A 1107 -7.91 -0.19 -15.79
C GLN A 1107 -6.86 -0.53 -16.86
N LYS A 1108 -6.39 0.47 -17.62
CA LYS A 1108 -5.34 0.29 -18.63
C LYS A 1108 -3.97 0.04 -17.99
N GLU A 1109 -3.62 0.77 -16.93
CA GLU A 1109 -2.39 0.50 -16.16
C GLU A 1109 -2.45 -0.88 -15.47
N LEU A 1110 -3.60 -1.23 -14.89
CA LEU A 1110 -3.90 -2.54 -14.29
C LEU A 1110 -3.64 -3.70 -15.28
N GLU A 1111 -4.21 -3.65 -16.49
CA GLU A 1111 -3.98 -4.72 -17.47
C GLU A 1111 -2.53 -4.76 -17.99
N ALA A 1112 -1.87 -3.60 -18.12
CA ALA A 1112 -0.49 -3.52 -18.55
C ALA A 1112 0.48 -4.10 -17.51
N GLU A 1113 0.28 -3.76 -16.24
CA GLU A 1113 1.13 -4.22 -15.15
C GLU A 1113 0.88 -5.68 -14.76
N MET A 1114 -0.37 -6.18 -14.78
CA MET A 1114 -0.62 -7.62 -14.63
C MET A 1114 0.04 -8.41 -15.78
N THR A 1115 0.04 -7.87 -17.00
CA THR A 1115 0.76 -8.47 -18.14
C THR A 1115 2.28 -8.44 -17.89
N SER A 1116 2.81 -7.30 -17.43
CA SER A 1116 4.22 -7.11 -17.07
C SER A 1116 4.69 -8.13 -16.03
N TYR A 1117 3.93 -8.26 -14.92
CA TYR A 1117 4.18 -9.22 -13.86
C TYR A 1117 4.17 -10.66 -14.38
N LEU A 1118 3.12 -11.08 -15.08
CA LEU A 1118 2.96 -12.46 -15.53
C LEU A 1118 4.04 -12.91 -16.51
N VAL A 1119 4.43 -12.05 -17.47
CA VAL A 1119 5.51 -12.39 -18.43
C VAL A 1119 6.87 -12.32 -17.76
N SER A 1120 7.13 -11.33 -16.89
CA SER A 1120 8.39 -11.22 -16.14
C SER A 1120 8.61 -12.44 -15.24
N LYS A 1121 7.59 -12.82 -14.46
CA LYS A 1121 7.61 -13.99 -13.57
C LYS A 1121 7.73 -15.31 -14.32
N HIS A 1122 7.12 -15.42 -15.50
CA HIS A 1122 7.28 -16.59 -16.37
C HIS A 1122 8.74 -16.82 -16.77
N PHE A 1123 9.49 -15.74 -17.05
CA PHE A 1123 10.93 -15.78 -17.31
C PHE A 1123 11.80 -15.68 -16.05
N GLY A 1124 11.22 -15.75 -14.84
CA GLY A 1124 11.96 -15.81 -13.59
C GLY A 1124 12.41 -14.47 -13.00
N LEU A 1125 12.04 -13.34 -13.61
CA LEU A 1125 12.18 -12.01 -12.98
C LEU A 1125 11.12 -11.88 -11.88
N ASP A 1126 11.54 -11.69 -10.64
CA ASP A 1126 10.61 -11.32 -9.58
C ASP A 1126 10.41 -9.80 -9.54
N THR A 1127 9.27 -9.35 -10.05
CA THR A 1127 8.86 -7.94 -9.98
C THR A 1127 7.87 -7.69 -8.84
N ALA A 1128 7.67 -8.64 -7.92
CA ALA A 1128 6.66 -8.54 -6.87
C ALA A 1128 6.81 -7.31 -5.97
N GLU A 1129 8.02 -6.93 -5.56
CA GLU A 1129 8.24 -5.71 -4.75
C GLU A 1129 7.74 -4.45 -5.45
N LYS A 1130 7.85 -4.39 -6.78
CA LYS A 1130 7.36 -3.28 -7.61
C LYS A 1130 5.86 -3.41 -7.92
N ALA A 1131 5.33 -4.62 -8.03
CA ALA A 1131 3.94 -4.87 -8.39
C ALA A 1131 2.97 -4.82 -7.20
N ILE A 1132 3.34 -5.35 -6.02
CA ILE A 1132 2.46 -5.50 -4.84
C ILE A 1132 1.74 -4.19 -4.44
N PRO A 1133 2.40 -3.02 -4.37
CA PRO A 1133 1.72 -1.76 -4.03
C PRO A 1133 0.62 -1.39 -5.03
N TYR A 1134 0.82 -1.71 -6.31
CA TYR A 1134 -0.20 -1.52 -7.34
C TYR A 1134 -1.26 -2.62 -7.28
N MET A 1135 -0.89 -3.88 -6.96
CA MET A 1135 -1.84 -4.98 -6.76
C MET A 1135 -2.85 -4.71 -5.64
N ALA A 1136 -2.45 -4.02 -4.56
CA ALA A 1136 -3.38 -3.56 -3.53
C ALA A 1136 -4.38 -2.50 -4.03
N LYS A 1137 -3.95 -1.63 -4.95
CA LYS A 1137 -4.84 -0.69 -5.65
C LYS A 1137 -5.73 -1.40 -6.68
N TRP A 1138 -5.26 -2.50 -7.25
CA TRP A 1138 -5.98 -3.32 -8.22
C TRP A 1138 -7.07 -4.18 -7.57
N THR A 1139 -6.86 -4.74 -6.38
CA THR A 1139 -7.89 -5.56 -5.72
C THR A 1139 -9.19 -4.81 -5.51
N ASN A 1140 -9.15 -3.51 -5.22
CA ASN A 1140 -10.35 -2.71 -5.08
C ASN A 1140 -11.07 -2.55 -6.44
N GLN A 1141 -10.33 -2.20 -7.49
CA GLN A 1141 -10.86 -2.09 -8.86
C GLN A 1141 -11.37 -3.42 -9.43
N LEU A 1142 -10.79 -4.55 -9.02
CA LEU A 1142 -11.20 -5.90 -9.43
C LEU A 1142 -12.45 -6.39 -8.65
N LYS A 1143 -12.67 -5.90 -7.41
CA LYS A 1143 -13.91 -6.13 -6.63
C LYS A 1143 -15.10 -5.38 -7.22
N GLU A 1144 -14.88 -4.16 -7.72
CA GLU A 1144 -15.88 -3.33 -8.39
C GLU A 1144 -16.28 -3.85 -9.79
N MET A 1145 -15.43 -4.66 -10.43
CA MET A 1145 -15.73 -5.25 -11.74
C MET A 1145 -16.84 -6.31 -11.67
N THR A 1146 -17.73 -6.29 -12.66
CA THR A 1146 -18.66 -7.41 -12.85
C THR A 1146 -17.88 -8.70 -13.16
N GLU A 1147 -18.48 -9.86 -12.88
CA GLU A 1147 -17.86 -11.15 -13.21
C GLU A 1147 -17.58 -11.32 -14.71
N GLU A 1148 -18.34 -10.64 -15.58
CA GLU A 1148 -18.10 -10.63 -17.03
C GLU A 1148 -16.92 -9.70 -17.40
N ASP A 1149 -16.81 -8.53 -16.77
CA ASP A 1149 -15.70 -7.58 -16.97
C ASP A 1149 -14.38 -8.14 -16.45
N LEU A 1150 -14.36 -8.65 -15.21
CA LEU A 1150 -13.22 -9.32 -14.59
C LEU A 1150 -12.75 -10.50 -15.46
N SER A 1151 -13.68 -11.34 -15.90
CA SER A 1151 -13.34 -12.48 -16.77
C SER A 1151 -12.85 -12.03 -18.15
N THR A 1152 -13.33 -10.90 -18.66
CA THR A 1152 -12.90 -10.32 -19.94
C THR A 1152 -11.51 -9.68 -19.83
N ALA A 1153 -11.24 -8.91 -18.78
CA ALA A 1153 -9.94 -8.31 -18.49
C ALA A 1153 -8.86 -9.38 -18.28
N MET A 1154 -9.11 -10.36 -17.40
CA MET A 1154 -8.22 -11.52 -17.21
C MET A 1154 -8.00 -12.29 -18.52
N THR A 1155 -9.01 -12.38 -19.39
CA THR A 1155 -8.89 -12.99 -20.71
C THR A 1155 -8.08 -12.14 -21.69
N ARG A 1156 -8.14 -10.80 -21.64
CA ARG A 1156 -7.31 -9.89 -22.44
C ARG A 1156 -5.84 -10.01 -22.03
N VAL A 1157 -5.55 -9.79 -20.76
CA VAL A 1157 -4.22 -9.91 -20.12
C VAL A 1157 -3.59 -11.25 -20.47
N HIS A 1158 -4.25 -12.36 -20.14
CA HIS A 1158 -3.69 -13.69 -20.36
C HIS A 1158 -3.45 -14.01 -21.85
N LYS A 1159 -4.30 -13.51 -22.78
CA LYS A 1159 -4.04 -13.66 -24.22
C LYS A 1159 -2.82 -12.86 -24.69
N THR A 1160 -2.54 -11.71 -24.08
CA THR A 1160 -1.34 -10.91 -24.36
C THR A 1160 -0.10 -11.61 -23.82
N VAL A 1161 -0.13 -12.04 -22.54
CA VAL A 1161 0.92 -12.87 -21.92
C VAL A 1161 1.26 -14.07 -22.82
N ALA A 1162 0.25 -14.86 -23.22
CA ALA A 1162 0.42 -16.03 -24.08
C ALA A 1162 1.16 -15.73 -25.40
N ARG A 1163 0.91 -14.57 -26.00
CA ARG A 1163 1.52 -14.14 -27.28
C ARG A 1163 2.95 -13.66 -27.09
N MET A 1164 3.19 -12.81 -26.09
CA MET A 1164 4.53 -12.30 -25.75
C MET A 1164 5.46 -13.46 -25.39
N VAL A 1165 5.01 -14.34 -24.50
CA VAL A 1165 5.72 -15.57 -24.13
C VAL A 1165 6.04 -16.38 -25.38
N SER A 1166 5.06 -16.73 -26.22
CA SER A 1166 5.30 -17.54 -27.43
C SER A 1166 6.32 -16.90 -28.41
N SER A 1167 6.39 -15.57 -28.47
CA SER A 1167 7.39 -14.84 -29.27
C SER A 1167 8.80 -15.00 -28.67
N VAL A 1168 8.93 -14.80 -27.36
CA VAL A 1168 10.19 -14.96 -26.63
C VAL A 1168 10.68 -16.41 -26.59
N GLU A 1169 9.79 -17.37 -26.40
CA GLU A 1169 10.12 -18.82 -26.41
C GLU A 1169 10.75 -19.28 -27.73
N THR A 1170 10.49 -18.58 -28.85
CA THR A 1170 11.13 -18.86 -30.14
C THR A 1170 12.64 -18.65 -30.10
N TYR A 1171 13.11 -17.68 -29.29
CA TYR A 1171 14.52 -17.34 -29.12
C TYR A 1171 15.15 -18.03 -27.92
N THR A 1172 14.49 -18.01 -26.76
CA THR A 1172 15.03 -18.63 -25.53
C THR A 1172 15.04 -20.16 -25.57
N LYS A 1173 14.33 -20.75 -26.55
CA LYS A 1173 14.15 -22.20 -26.79
C LYS A 1173 13.88 -23.01 -25.52
N PRO A 1174 12.92 -22.60 -24.66
CA PRO A 1174 12.55 -23.40 -23.53
C PRO A 1174 11.82 -24.65 -24.03
N TYR A 1175 11.84 -25.69 -23.19
CA TYR A 1175 11.33 -27.01 -23.53
C TYR A 1175 9.79 -27.03 -23.50
N ALA A 1176 9.19 -26.54 -24.58
CA ALA A 1176 7.75 -26.40 -24.69
C ALA A 1176 7.02 -27.76 -24.73
N LEU A 1177 6.03 -27.92 -23.85
CA LEU A 1177 4.92 -28.85 -24.03
C LEU A 1177 4.28 -28.61 -25.39
N LYS A 1178 4.67 -29.41 -26.41
CA LYS A 1178 4.10 -29.32 -27.76
C LYS A 1178 2.58 -29.36 -27.65
N LYS A 1179 1.94 -28.23 -27.96
CA LYS A 1179 0.49 -28.15 -28.05
C LYS A 1179 0.05 -29.23 -29.02
N SER A 1180 -0.72 -30.18 -28.51
CA SER A 1180 -1.70 -30.86 -29.33
C SER A 1180 -2.64 -29.76 -29.87
N GLN A 1181 -2.31 -29.23 -31.05
CA GLN A 1181 -3.36 -29.01 -32.04
C GLN A 1181 -4.06 -30.35 -32.17
N THR A 1182 -5.17 -30.53 -31.45
CA THR A 1182 -6.21 -31.44 -31.89
C THR A 1182 -6.72 -30.87 -33.22
N ARG A 1183 -5.96 -31.15 -34.30
CA ARG A 1183 -6.57 -31.46 -35.57
C ARG A 1183 -7.72 -32.41 -35.23
N PRO A 1184 -8.97 -32.09 -35.55
CA PRO A 1184 -10.03 -33.08 -35.42
C PRO A 1184 -9.70 -34.20 -36.41
N GLN A 1185 -9.02 -35.25 -35.92
CA GLN A 1185 -9.11 -36.53 -36.61
C GLN A 1185 -10.60 -36.87 -36.59
N ALA A 1186 -11.19 -36.89 -37.79
CA ALA A 1186 -12.56 -37.36 -37.94
C ALA A 1186 -12.70 -38.70 -37.23
N PRO A 1187 -13.82 -38.97 -36.54
CA PRO A 1187 -13.99 -40.22 -35.80
C PRO A 1187 -13.66 -41.39 -36.72
N VAL A 1188 -12.71 -42.22 -36.29
CA VAL A 1188 -12.30 -43.42 -37.02
C VAL A 1188 -13.57 -44.17 -37.38
N LYS A 1189 -13.83 -44.34 -38.68
CA LYS A 1189 -15.00 -45.10 -39.14
C LYS A 1189 -14.99 -46.43 -38.42
N LYS A 1190 -16.12 -46.79 -37.78
CA LYS A 1190 -16.36 -48.19 -37.41
C LYS A 1190 -16.01 -49.06 -38.62
N PRO A 1191 -15.30 -50.19 -38.46
CA PRO A 1191 -15.09 -51.11 -39.57
C PRO A 1191 -16.44 -51.38 -40.23
N PRO A 1192 -16.53 -51.40 -41.57
CA PRO A 1192 -17.77 -51.82 -42.21
C PRO A 1192 -18.12 -53.20 -41.66
N LYS A 1193 -19.37 -53.38 -41.21
CA LYS A 1193 -19.90 -54.72 -40.90
C LYS A 1193 -19.86 -55.51 -42.21
N GLY A 1194 -18.79 -56.28 -42.41
CA GLY A 1194 -18.69 -57.19 -43.53
C GLY A 1194 -19.78 -58.24 -43.39
N ARG A 1195 -20.71 -58.25 -44.34
CA ARG A 1195 -21.39 -59.51 -44.70
C ARG A 1195 -20.32 -60.48 -45.19
N LYS A 1196 -20.22 -61.64 -44.56
CA LYS A 1196 -19.88 -62.89 -45.24
C LYS A 1196 -20.71 -64.00 -44.60
N LEU A 1197 -21.62 -64.54 -45.41
CA LEU A 1197 -22.60 -65.59 -45.12
C LEU A 1197 -23.58 -65.20 -44.00
#